data_AF-A0A5Y3HZR0-F1
#
_entry.id   AF-A0A5Y3HZR0-F1
#
_cell.length_a   1.000
_cell.length_b   1.000
_cell.length_c   1.000
_cell.angle_alpha   90.00
_cell.angle_beta   90.00
_cell.angle_gamma   90.00
#
_symmetry.space_group_name_H-M   'P 1'
#
loop_
_entity.id
_entity.type
_entity.pdbx_description
1 polymer ?
#
loop_
_entity_poly.entity_id
_entity_poly.type
_entity_poly.pdbx_seq_one_letter_code
_entity_poly.pdbx_strand_id
1 'polypeptide(L)'
;MIPQISQVPGVVQLVLNFLQALEQQGFTGDTATSYADRLTMSTDNSIYQLLPDAVVFPRSTADVALLARLAAEPRFTSLIFTPRGGGTGTNGQALNQGIIVDMSRYMNRIIEINPEEGWVRVEAGVIKDQLNEALKPYGYFFAPELSTSNRATLGGMINTDASGQGSLVYGKTSDHVLGIRAVLLGGDILDTQSMPVELARMLGENTTTPGRIYQTVYQSCLENRQLILDSFPKLNRFLTGYDLRHVFNDDMTRFDLTRILTGSEGTLAFITEARLDITPIPKVRRLVNVKYDSFDSALRNAPFMVDARALSVETVDSKVLNLAREDIVWHSVSELITDVPDKEMLGLNIVEFAGDDEALIDGQVEALCHRLDGLMARAEAGVIGWQLCTDLTGIERIYAMRKKAVGLLGNAKGAAKPIPFAEDTCVPPEHLADYIAEFRALLDGHGLSYGMFGHVDAGVLHVRPALDMCDPQQELLMKQISDEVVALTARYGGLLWGEHGKGFRAEYSPAFFGEVLYGELRKIKAAFDPHNRLNPGKICPPQGIEAPMMKVDAVKRGTWDRQIPLAVRQTWRGAMECNGNGLCFNFDAKSPMCPSMKISLNRIHSPKGRATLVREWLRLLADRGVDPLKLEKELPEKRASLRTLIARTRNSWHKRKGEYDFSHEVKEAMSGCLACKACTTQCPIKIDVPEFRSRFLQLYHTRYLRPVRDHLVATVETYAPLMARAPKTFNFFINQPMVRNLAKKHIGMVDLPLLSAPSLQQQLVGHPSANMTLEQLERMSAEQKAKTVLVVQDPFTSYYDARVVADFIRLAEKLGRRPVLLPFSPNGKAQHIKGFLNRFAKTAKKTSEFLNRIAALGMPMVGVDPALVLCYRDEYKLALGEQRGDFHVLLVNEWLAQEINARLSVEVSGEPWYFFGHCTEVTALPGAPAQWAAIFAHFGAKLENVSVGCCGMAGTYGHELTNHKNSLGIYELSWHQAMQRLPRNRCLATGYSCRSQVKRIEGTGVRHPLQALLEIIG
;
A
#
# COMPACT_ATOMS: atom_id res chain seq x y z
N MET A 1 16.97 -6.79 29.76
CA MET A 1 15.59 -6.26 29.56
C MET A 1 15.70 -4.96 28.79
N ILE A 2 14.68 -4.58 28.01
CA ILE A 2 14.72 -3.28 27.33
C ILE A 2 14.66 -2.11 28.34
N PRO A 3 15.32 -0.98 28.06
CA PRO A 3 15.27 0.22 28.89
C PRO A 3 13.93 0.96 28.70
N GLN A 4 13.73 2.02 29.48
CA GLN A 4 12.70 3.01 29.20
C GLN A 4 13.17 3.96 28.10
N ILE A 5 12.27 4.33 27.19
CA ILE A 5 12.54 5.34 26.18
C ILE A 5 11.67 6.57 26.47
N SER A 6 12.09 7.37 27.45
CA SER A 6 11.36 8.57 27.90
C SER A 6 11.79 9.85 27.17
N GLN A 7 13.02 9.89 26.65
CA GLN A 7 13.53 11.05 25.89
C GLN A 7 13.18 10.87 24.41
N VAL A 8 12.16 11.59 23.98
CA VAL A 8 11.76 11.77 22.59
C VAL A 8 11.65 13.27 22.29
N PRO A 9 11.69 13.69 21.02
CA PRO A 9 11.46 15.08 20.67
C PRO A 9 10.14 15.61 21.25
N GLY A 10 10.22 16.65 22.06
CA GLY A 10 9.06 17.30 22.68
C GLY A 10 8.16 17.99 21.67
N VAL A 11 7.07 18.56 22.16
CA VAL A 11 6.17 19.43 21.38
C VAL A 11 6.34 20.85 21.88
N VAL A 12 6.41 21.80 20.95
CA VAL A 12 6.54 23.22 21.28
C VAL A 12 5.30 23.69 22.03
N GLN A 13 5.47 24.38 23.18
CA GLN A 13 4.35 24.83 24.01
C GLN A 13 3.35 25.70 23.24
N LEU A 14 3.84 26.52 22.30
CA LEU A 14 2.98 27.35 21.45
C LEU A 14 2.03 26.52 20.58
N VAL A 15 2.50 25.37 20.08
CA VAL A 15 1.68 24.43 19.30
C VAL A 15 0.61 23.80 20.19
N LEU A 16 0.94 23.40 21.42
CA LEU A 16 -0.06 22.89 22.37
C LEU A 16 -1.14 23.94 22.68
N ASN A 17 -0.73 25.19 22.91
CA ASN A 17 -1.66 26.29 23.15
C ASN A 17 -2.58 26.54 21.94
N PHE A 18 -2.05 26.42 20.72
CA PHE A 18 -2.83 26.54 19.49
C PHE A 18 -3.87 25.43 19.36
N LEU A 19 -3.47 24.17 19.55
CA LEU A 19 -4.38 23.03 19.46
C LEU A 19 -5.49 23.10 20.53
N GLN A 20 -5.13 23.49 21.75
CA GLN A 20 -6.12 23.70 22.82
C GLN A 20 -7.11 24.81 22.47
N ALA A 21 -6.63 25.95 21.95
CA ALA A 21 -7.49 27.04 21.51
C ALA A 21 -8.38 26.62 20.34
N LEU A 22 -7.86 25.82 19.41
CA LEU A 22 -8.59 25.29 18.26
C LEU A 22 -9.75 24.40 18.72
N GLU A 23 -9.50 23.48 19.65
CA GLU A 23 -10.53 22.63 20.27
C GLU A 23 -11.58 23.47 21.02
N GLN A 24 -11.15 24.47 21.79
CA GLN A 24 -12.06 25.38 22.51
C GLN A 24 -12.97 26.20 21.59
N GLN A 25 -12.52 26.53 20.38
CA GLN A 25 -13.30 27.27 19.39
C GLN A 25 -14.22 26.37 18.55
N GLY A 26 -14.36 25.08 18.90
CA GLY A 26 -15.32 24.17 18.28
C GLY A 26 -14.82 23.44 17.04
N PHE A 27 -13.51 23.28 16.89
CA PHE A 27 -12.94 22.42 15.85
C PHE A 27 -13.47 20.99 15.99
N THR A 28 -14.02 20.44 14.91
CA THR A 28 -14.70 19.13 14.95
C THR A 28 -13.79 17.96 14.55
N GLY A 29 -12.61 18.27 14.01
CA GLY A 29 -11.59 17.29 13.62
C GLY A 29 -10.77 16.73 14.78
N ASP A 30 -9.76 15.93 14.43
CA ASP A 30 -8.82 15.39 15.43
C ASP A 30 -7.51 16.18 15.45
N THR A 31 -6.83 16.19 16.60
CA THR A 31 -5.46 16.71 16.77
C THR A 31 -4.55 15.56 17.24
N ALA A 32 -3.27 15.59 16.86
CA ALA A 32 -2.30 14.58 17.28
C ALA A 32 -0.93 15.20 17.57
N THR A 33 -0.39 14.86 18.74
CA THR A 33 0.89 15.37 19.27
C THR A 33 1.83 14.26 19.70
N SER A 34 1.37 13.00 19.67
CA SER A 34 2.20 11.84 20.02
C SER A 34 3.41 11.75 19.10
N TYR A 35 4.52 11.19 19.60
CA TYR A 35 5.71 11.06 18.78
C TYR A 35 5.46 10.12 17.59
N ALA A 36 4.66 9.07 17.79
CA ALA A 36 4.27 8.14 16.76
C ALA A 36 3.47 8.78 15.63
N ASP A 37 2.43 9.55 15.94
CA ASP A 37 1.62 10.22 14.91
C ASP A 37 2.50 11.16 14.07
N ARG A 38 3.34 11.97 14.75
CA ARG A 38 4.30 12.88 14.09
C ARG A 38 5.30 12.13 13.21
N LEU A 39 5.86 11.02 13.68
CA LEU A 39 6.77 10.17 12.89
C LEU A 39 6.10 9.57 11.65
N THR A 40 4.83 9.18 11.72
CA THR A 40 4.15 8.65 10.53
C THR A 40 3.94 9.70 9.43
N MET A 41 3.95 10.98 9.81
CA MET A 41 3.84 12.11 8.89
C MET A 41 5.20 12.71 8.52
N SER A 42 6.30 12.27 9.14
CA SER A 42 7.64 12.80 8.88
C SER A 42 8.27 12.30 7.58
N THR A 43 7.60 11.39 6.87
CA THR A 43 8.06 10.81 5.60
C THR A 43 6.92 10.75 4.58
N ASP A 44 7.25 10.93 3.32
CA ASP A 44 6.39 10.64 2.16
C ASP A 44 7.04 9.52 1.32
N ASN A 45 6.95 9.55 -0.01
CA ASN A 45 7.62 8.57 -0.88
C ASN A 45 9.04 9.03 -1.29
N SER A 46 9.50 10.18 -0.80
CA SER A 46 10.86 10.67 -1.00
C SER A 46 11.87 10.03 -0.02
N ILE A 47 13.15 10.33 -0.24
CA ILE A 47 14.25 9.93 0.64
C ILE A 47 14.34 10.76 1.93
N TYR A 48 13.60 11.87 2.05
CA TYR A 48 13.71 12.80 3.17
C TYR A 48 12.95 12.34 4.41
N GLN A 49 13.36 12.87 5.56
CA GLN A 49 12.63 12.72 6.82
C GLN A 49 12.66 14.05 7.59
N LEU A 50 11.48 14.62 7.85
CA LEU A 50 11.33 15.88 8.56
C LEU A 50 10.18 15.79 9.56
N LEU A 51 10.50 15.85 10.86
CA LEU A 51 9.51 15.66 11.93
C LEU A 51 8.64 16.92 12.11
N PRO A 52 7.30 16.83 11.99
CA PRO A 52 6.41 17.95 12.29
C PRO A 52 6.27 18.15 13.80
N ASP A 53 5.73 19.29 14.24
CA ASP A 53 5.42 19.57 15.64
C ASP A 53 4.09 18.95 16.08
N ALA A 54 3.09 18.93 15.19
CA ALA A 54 1.79 18.30 15.42
C ALA A 54 1.10 17.99 14.09
N VAL A 55 -0.02 17.27 14.17
CA VAL A 55 -0.89 16.97 13.03
C VAL A 55 -2.34 17.32 13.37
N VAL A 56 -3.05 17.92 12.43
CA VAL A 56 -4.47 18.26 12.53
C VAL A 56 -5.25 17.61 11.39
N PHE A 57 -6.43 17.07 11.69
CA PHE A 57 -7.27 16.32 10.77
C PHE A 57 -8.67 16.96 10.67
N PRO A 58 -8.85 18.02 9.86
CA PRO A 58 -10.14 18.69 9.68
C PRO A 58 -11.19 17.76 9.08
N ARG A 59 -12.48 17.98 9.37
CA ARG A 59 -13.62 17.24 8.79
C ARG A 59 -14.38 18.03 7.73
N SER A 60 -14.12 19.34 7.62
CA SER A 60 -14.86 20.23 6.73
C SER A 60 -14.07 21.47 6.34
N THR A 61 -14.53 22.16 5.30
CA THR A 61 -14.02 23.50 4.95
C THR A 61 -14.14 24.48 6.13
N ALA A 62 -15.17 24.37 6.96
CA ALA A 62 -15.35 25.22 8.14
C ALA A 62 -14.27 25.00 9.22
N ASP A 63 -13.84 23.75 9.43
CA ASP A 63 -12.73 23.43 10.34
C ASP A 63 -11.42 24.07 9.86
N VAL A 64 -11.16 24.04 8.54
CA VAL A 64 -9.97 24.65 7.94
C VAL A 64 -10.02 26.17 8.07
N ALA A 65 -11.18 26.79 7.82
CA ALA A 65 -11.39 28.23 8.01
C ALA A 65 -11.24 28.64 9.48
N LEU A 66 -11.68 27.81 10.43
CA LEU A 66 -11.47 28.04 11.86
C LEU A 66 -9.98 28.00 12.21
N LEU A 67 -9.26 26.96 11.76
CA LEU A 67 -7.82 26.82 11.95
C LEU A 67 -7.07 28.03 11.38
N ALA A 68 -7.42 28.46 10.17
CA ALA A 68 -6.77 29.58 9.49
C ALA A 68 -7.05 30.94 10.15
N ARG A 69 -8.27 31.17 10.68
CA ARG A 69 -8.60 32.35 11.50
C ARG A 69 -7.79 32.38 12.78
N LEU A 70 -7.76 31.26 13.51
CA LEU A 70 -6.99 31.15 14.75
C LEU A 70 -5.49 31.37 14.49
N ALA A 71 -4.98 30.83 13.39
CA ALA A 71 -3.58 31.02 12.99
C ALA A 71 -3.23 32.50 12.76
N ALA A 72 -4.18 33.34 12.36
CA ALA A 72 -3.96 34.76 12.13
C ALA A 72 -3.90 35.60 13.43
N GLU A 73 -4.26 35.04 14.59
CA GLU A 73 -4.12 35.76 15.85
C GLU A 73 -2.65 36.12 16.14
N PRO A 74 -2.35 37.32 16.67
CA PRO A 74 -0.98 37.79 16.90
C PRO A 74 -0.08 36.80 17.65
N ARG A 75 -0.65 36.10 18.65
CA ARG A 75 0.06 35.11 19.47
C ARG A 75 0.50 33.85 18.71
N PHE A 76 -0.09 33.56 17.55
CA PHE A 76 0.19 32.35 16.76
C PHE A 76 0.89 32.64 15.43
N THR A 77 1.28 33.89 15.16
CA THR A 77 1.88 34.35 13.90
C THR A 77 3.18 33.64 13.50
N SER A 78 3.92 33.06 14.45
CA SER A 78 5.13 32.29 14.18
C SER A 78 4.88 30.83 13.77
N LEU A 79 3.64 30.35 13.87
CA LEU A 79 3.30 28.97 13.50
C LEU A 79 3.24 28.81 11.98
N ILE A 80 3.81 27.71 11.52
CA ILE A 80 3.84 27.25 10.13
C ILE A 80 2.84 26.11 9.95
N PHE A 81 2.17 26.09 8.80
CA PHE A 81 1.19 25.08 8.44
C PHE A 81 1.51 24.46 7.09
N THR A 82 1.34 23.15 6.98
CA THR A 82 1.60 22.41 5.74
C THR A 82 0.40 21.52 5.40
N PRO A 83 -0.36 21.86 4.34
CA PRO A 83 -1.41 20.98 3.84
C PRO A 83 -0.82 19.65 3.37
N ARG A 84 -1.49 18.54 3.67
CA ARG A 84 -1.06 17.20 3.29
C ARG A 84 -2.23 16.35 2.83
N GLY A 85 -2.04 15.69 1.69
CA GLY A 85 -2.95 14.65 1.17
C GLY A 85 -2.48 13.23 1.50
N GLY A 86 -2.39 12.38 0.46
CA GLY A 86 -1.96 10.98 0.59
C GLY A 86 -0.48 10.76 0.98
N GLY A 87 0.37 11.81 0.89
CA GLY A 87 1.80 11.70 1.20
C GLY A 87 2.56 10.78 0.25
N THR A 88 2.19 10.81 -1.04
CA THR A 88 2.73 9.96 -2.12
C THR A 88 3.81 10.64 -2.96
N GLY A 89 4.06 11.93 -2.74
CA GLY A 89 5.07 12.70 -3.46
C GLY A 89 6.49 12.17 -3.26
N THR A 90 7.31 12.30 -4.29
CA THR A 90 8.66 11.73 -4.40
C THR A 90 9.79 12.72 -4.08
N ASN A 91 9.48 14.02 -3.94
CA ASN A 91 10.47 15.07 -3.72
C ASN A 91 10.30 15.80 -2.37
N GLY A 92 9.50 15.29 -1.43
CA GLY A 92 9.37 15.92 -0.11
C GLY A 92 8.40 17.11 -0.09
N GLN A 93 7.46 17.19 -1.04
CA GLN A 93 6.47 18.27 -1.17
C GLN A 93 5.57 18.35 0.08
N ALA A 94 5.25 17.19 0.65
CA ALA A 94 4.33 17.05 1.78
C ALA A 94 5.03 17.06 3.16
N LEU A 95 6.31 17.47 3.21
CA LEU A 95 7.15 17.44 4.41
C LEU A 95 7.58 18.85 4.81
N ASN A 96 7.30 19.22 6.06
CA ASN A 96 7.78 20.45 6.68
C ASN A 96 7.84 20.31 8.22
N GLN A 97 8.49 21.27 8.88
CA GLN A 97 8.32 21.49 10.33
C GLN A 97 7.01 22.27 10.58
N GLY A 98 6.58 22.42 11.83
CA GLY A 98 5.30 23.05 12.16
C GLY A 98 4.13 22.07 12.17
N ILE A 99 2.93 22.58 11.89
CA ILE A 99 1.68 21.82 11.99
C ILE A 99 1.31 21.27 10.61
N ILE A 100 1.24 19.94 10.48
CA ILE A 100 0.71 19.30 9.29
C ILE A 100 -0.82 19.29 9.36
N VAL A 101 -1.49 19.75 8.30
CA VAL A 101 -2.95 19.70 8.15
C VAL A 101 -3.29 18.61 7.15
N ASP A 102 -3.68 17.42 7.63
CA ASP A 102 -3.98 16.26 6.81
C ASP A 102 -5.43 16.28 6.34
N MET A 103 -5.62 16.54 5.04
CA MET A 103 -6.92 16.65 4.39
C MET A 103 -7.52 15.27 4.06
N SER A 104 -6.74 14.19 4.15
CA SER A 104 -7.12 12.87 3.63
C SER A 104 -7.93 12.02 4.60
N ARG A 105 -7.83 12.27 5.91
CA ARG A 105 -8.49 11.42 6.92
C ARG A 105 -10.02 11.50 6.86
N TYR A 106 -10.57 12.70 6.74
CA TYR A 106 -12.02 12.93 6.85
C TYR A 106 -12.63 13.72 5.68
N MET A 107 -11.87 14.59 5.01
CA MET A 107 -12.39 15.38 3.88
C MET A 107 -12.31 14.59 2.58
N ASN A 108 -12.98 13.44 2.51
CA ASN A 108 -12.90 12.47 1.41
C ASN A 108 -14.27 12.14 0.79
N ARG A 109 -15.22 13.10 0.83
CA ARG A 109 -16.54 12.96 0.24
C ARG A 109 -16.55 13.37 -1.23
N ILE A 110 -17.24 12.57 -2.04
CA ILE A 110 -17.71 12.98 -3.38
C ILE A 110 -19.03 13.69 -3.13
N ILE A 111 -19.04 15.01 -3.32
CA ILE A 111 -20.15 15.89 -2.90
C ILE A 111 -21.31 15.78 -3.89
N GLU A 112 -20.99 15.78 -5.19
CA GLU A 112 -21.99 15.84 -6.26
C GLU A 112 -21.40 15.30 -7.57
N ILE A 113 -22.15 14.49 -8.31
CA ILE A 113 -21.80 13.98 -9.64
C ILE A 113 -22.87 14.48 -10.62
N ASN A 114 -22.47 15.25 -11.63
CA ASN A 114 -23.36 15.75 -12.67
C ASN A 114 -22.91 15.23 -14.05
N PRO A 115 -23.42 14.06 -14.48
CA PRO A 115 -23.06 13.46 -15.76
C PRO A 115 -23.68 14.17 -16.98
N GLU A 116 -24.73 14.99 -16.78
CA GLU A 116 -25.39 15.73 -17.86
C GLU A 116 -24.55 16.92 -18.30
N GLU A 117 -23.97 17.64 -17.35
CA GLU A 117 -23.06 18.77 -17.60
C GLU A 117 -21.57 18.35 -17.62
N GLY A 118 -21.26 17.07 -17.37
CA GLY A 118 -19.91 16.53 -17.48
C GLY A 118 -18.95 16.99 -16.38
N TRP A 119 -19.40 17.09 -15.12
CA TRP A 119 -18.53 17.46 -13.99
C TRP A 119 -18.84 16.74 -12.67
N VAL A 120 -17.89 16.78 -11.75
CA VAL A 120 -18.00 16.26 -10.38
C VAL A 120 -17.46 17.27 -9.37
N ARG A 121 -18.04 17.35 -8.18
CA ARG A 121 -17.54 18.14 -7.05
C ARG A 121 -17.11 17.23 -5.92
N VAL A 122 -15.91 17.44 -5.41
CA VAL A 122 -15.21 16.55 -4.49
C VAL A 122 -14.44 17.31 -3.42
N GLU A 123 -14.26 16.69 -2.25
CA GLU A 123 -13.32 17.19 -1.25
C GLU A 123 -11.87 16.82 -1.58
N ALA A 124 -10.92 17.62 -1.11
CA ALA A 124 -9.49 17.50 -1.42
C ALA A 124 -8.85 16.16 -0.99
N GLY A 125 -9.43 15.47 -0.01
CA GLY A 125 -8.96 14.18 0.48
C GLY A 125 -9.48 12.96 -0.28
N VAL A 126 -10.38 13.13 -1.26
CA VAL A 126 -10.86 12.03 -2.12
C VAL A 126 -9.69 11.40 -2.87
N ILE A 127 -9.61 10.07 -2.87
CA ILE A 127 -8.58 9.32 -3.60
C ILE A 127 -9.01 9.17 -5.06
N LYS A 128 -8.09 9.28 -6.02
CA LYS A 128 -8.42 9.22 -7.46
C LYS A 128 -9.24 7.98 -7.83
N ASP A 129 -8.77 6.78 -7.47
CA ASP A 129 -9.48 5.56 -7.87
C ASP A 129 -10.81 5.37 -7.12
N GLN A 130 -10.97 5.99 -5.95
CA GLN A 130 -12.27 6.07 -5.27
C GLN A 130 -13.25 6.92 -6.08
N LEU A 131 -12.80 8.03 -6.67
CA LEU A 131 -13.60 8.83 -7.59
C LEU A 131 -13.97 8.02 -8.84
N ASN A 132 -13.01 7.34 -9.47
CA ASN A 132 -13.30 6.56 -10.67
C ASN A 132 -14.23 5.35 -10.41
N GLU A 133 -14.15 4.70 -9.24
CA GLU A 133 -15.13 3.68 -8.84
C GLU A 133 -16.56 4.25 -8.73
N ALA A 134 -16.71 5.49 -8.27
CA ALA A 134 -17.99 6.18 -8.16
C ALA A 134 -18.55 6.72 -9.49
N LEU A 135 -17.67 7.12 -10.42
CA LEU A 135 -18.07 7.62 -11.75
C LEU A 135 -18.42 6.50 -12.73
N LYS A 136 -17.82 5.31 -12.57
CA LYS A 136 -17.99 4.17 -13.49
C LYS A 136 -19.46 3.80 -13.81
N PRO A 137 -20.40 3.76 -12.84
CA PRO A 137 -21.82 3.48 -13.15
C PRO A 137 -22.49 4.52 -14.07
N TYR A 138 -21.94 5.73 -14.15
CA TYR A 138 -22.42 6.80 -15.03
C TYR A 138 -21.77 6.79 -16.41
N GLY A 139 -20.82 5.88 -16.68
CA GLY A 139 -20.09 5.81 -17.94
C GLY A 139 -18.94 6.81 -18.06
N TYR A 140 -18.47 7.38 -16.94
CA TYR A 140 -17.42 8.39 -16.90
C TYR A 140 -16.24 7.97 -16.03
N PHE A 141 -15.10 8.65 -16.22
CA PHE A 141 -13.93 8.59 -15.35
C PHE A 141 -13.23 9.95 -15.29
N PHE A 142 -12.43 10.18 -14.26
CA PHE A 142 -11.48 11.28 -14.19
C PHE A 142 -10.17 10.84 -14.85
N ALA A 143 -9.76 11.55 -15.91
CA ALA A 143 -8.78 11.08 -16.87
C ALA A 143 -7.31 11.04 -16.39
N PRO A 144 -6.80 12.04 -15.64
CA PRO A 144 -5.39 12.05 -15.22
C PRO A 144 -5.00 10.78 -14.46
N GLU A 145 -4.03 10.02 -14.97
CA GLU A 145 -3.68 8.68 -14.46
C GLU A 145 -2.28 8.62 -13.84
N LEU A 146 -2.15 7.94 -12.70
CA LEU A 146 -0.91 7.91 -11.90
C LEU A 146 -0.64 6.51 -11.34
N SER A 147 0.65 6.20 -11.14
CA SER A 147 1.07 4.94 -10.51
C SER A 147 0.57 4.78 -9.06
N THR A 148 0.22 5.89 -8.39
CA THR A 148 -0.28 5.91 -7.01
C THR A 148 -1.78 6.19 -6.90
N SER A 149 -2.55 6.01 -7.98
CA SER A 149 -3.96 6.37 -8.10
C SER A 149 -4.88 5.85 -6.98
N ASN A 150 -4.55 4.70 -6.40
CA ASN A 150 -5.31 4.08 -5.31
C ASN A 150 -5.06 4.66 -3.91
N ARG A 151 -4.26 5.74 -3.80
CA ARG A 151 -3.90 6.37 -2.52
C ARG A 151 -3.54 7.85 -2.62
N ALA A 152 -3.24 8.35 -3.82
CA ALA A 152 -3.09 9.77 -4.07
C ALA A 152 -4.45 10.46 -3.98
N THR A 153 -4.49 11.60 -3.30
CA THR A 153 -5.69 12.38 -3.11
C THR A 153 -5.78 13.49 -4.17
N LEU A 154 -6.99 13.88 -4.57
CA LEU A 154 -7.23 14.90 -5.59
C LEU A 154 -6.62 16.24 -5.21
N GLY A 155 -6.72 16.65 -3.94
CA GLY A 155 -6.03 17.87 -3.45
C GLY A 155 -4.51 17.76 -3.54
N GLY A 156 -3.93 16.57 -3.40
CA GLY A 156 -2.51 16.35 -3.62
C GLY A 156 -2.15 16.47 -5.10
N MET A 157 -2.94 15.84 -5.98
CA MET A 157 -2.77 15.93 -7.43
C MET A 157 -2.88 17.36 -7.93
N ILE A 158 -3.86 18.13 -7.46
CA ILE A 158 -4.02 19.55 -7.78
C ILE A 158 -2.79 20.33 -7.33
N ASN A 159 -2.31 20.14 -6.09
CA ASN A 159 -1.17 20.87 -5.56
C ASN A 159 0.16 20.52 -6.26
N THR A 160 0.30 19.35 -6.88
CA THR A 160 1.51 19.00 -7.64
C THR A 160 1.33 19.13 -9.15
N ASP A 161 0.13 19.51 -9.60
CA ASP A 161 -0.32 19.42 -10.99
C ASP A 161 0.05 18.06 -11.63
N ALA A 162 -0.37 16.99 -10.95
CA ALA A 162 -0.01 15.64 -11.34
C ALA A 162 -0.51 15.32 -12.76
N SER A 163 0.32 14.63 -13.53
CA SER A 163 -0.04 14.06 -14.81
C SER A 163 0.13 12.53 -14.78
N GLY A 164 0.33 11.95 -15.96
CA GLY A 164 0.86 10.61 -16.13
C GLY A 164 0.38 10.04 -17.46
N GLN A 165 -0.02 8.79 -17.46
CA GLN A 165 -0.36 8.08 -18.69
C GLN A 165 -1.52 8.78 -19.43
N GLY A 166 -1.38 8.95 -20.75
CA GLY A 166 -2.42 9.54 -21.61
C GLY A 166 -2.45 11.06 -21.57
N SER A 167 -1.51 11.73 -20.87
CA SER A 167 -1.46 13.19 -20.77
C SER A 167 -1.25 13.92 -22.11
N LEU A 168 -0.83 13.22 -23.16
CA LEU A 168 -0.76 13.81 -24.52
C LEU A 168 -2.13 14.08 -25.12
N VAL A 169 -3.13 13.27 -24.76
CA VAL A 169 -4.49 13.39 -25.28
C VAL A 169 -5.41 14.03 -24.26
N TYR A 170 -5.33 13.62 -22.99
CA TYR A 170 -6.23 14.10 -21.95
C TYR A 170 -5.73 15.34 -21.22
N GLY A 171 -4.44 15.66 -21.28
CA GLY A 171 -3.86 16.77 -20.51
C GLY A 171 -3.48 16.38 -19.07
N LYS A 172 -3.28 17.39 -18.22
CA LYS A 172 -2.87 17.24 -16.82
C LYS A 172 -4.00 17.52 -15.86
N THR A 173 -3.78 17.29 -14.56
CA THR A 173 -4.77 17.62 -13.52
C THR A 173 -5.31 19.04 -13.67
N SER A 174 -4.48 20.07 -13.89
CA SER A 174 -4.95 21.45 -14.05
C SER A 174 -5.94 21.65 -15.19
N ASP A 175 -5.87 20.87 -16.26
CA ASP A 175 -6.77 21.00 -17.42
C ASP A 175 -8.18 20.48 -17.11
N HIS A 176 -8.27 19.63 -16.10
CA HIS A 176 -9.50 19.04 -15.62
C HIS A 176 -10.12 19.77 -14.43
N VAL A 177 -9.46 20.81 -13.90
CA VAL A 177 -9.98 21.59 -12.77
C VAL A 177 -10.81 22.76 -13.30
N LEU A 178 -12.12 22.68 -13.13
CA LEU A 178 -13.06 23.75 -13.51
C LEU A 178 -13.09 24.88 -12.48
N GLY A 179 -12.79 24.57 -11.22
CA GLY A 179 -12.69 25.55 -10.15
C GLY A 179 -12.32 24.92 -8.81
N ILE A 180 -11.81 25.74 -7.90
CA ILE A 180 -11.35 25.32 -6.57
C ILE A 180 -12.00 26.19 -5.50
N ARG A 181 -12.37 25.55 -4.40
CA ARG A 181 -12.58 26.25 -3.12
C ARG A 181 -11.34 26.07 -2.25
N ALA A 182 -10.77 27.19 -1.85
CA ALA A 182 -9.61 27.23 -0.97
C ALA A 182 -9.85 28.14 0.23
N VAL A 183 -9.13 27.88 1.32
CA VAL A 183 -9.11 28.72 2.52
C VAL A 183 -7.76 29.40 2.60
N LEU A 184 -7.78 30.74 2.64
CA LEU A 184 -6.59 31.57 2.82
C LEU A 184 -6.18 31.61 4.29
N LEU A 185 -4.91 31.92 4.57
CA LEU A 185 -4.49 32.21 5.94
C LEU A 185 -5.21 33.48 6.43
N GLY A 186 -5.89 33.42 7.57
CA GLY A 186 -6.90 34.41 7.97
C GLY A 186 -8.35 33.90 7.84
N GLY A 187 -8.56 32.81 7.11
CA GLY A 187 -9.80 32.05 7.01
C GLY A 187 -10.83 32.56 6.01
N ASP A 188 -10.46 33.54 5.19
CA ASP A 188 -11.24 33.92 4.01
C ASP A 188 -11.35 32.73 3.05
N ILE A 189 -12.55 32.53 2.51
CA ILE A 189 -12.80 31.53 1.47
C ILE A 189 -12.55 32.18 0.10
N LEU A 190 -11.73 31.52 -0.71
CA LEU A 190 -11.43 31.89 -2.08
C LEU A 190 -11.99 30.81 -3.01
N ASP A 191 -13.03 31.18 -3.78
CA ASP A 191 -13.55 30.36 -4.86
C ASP A 191 -12.95 30.86 -6.19
N THR A 192 -12.32 29.95 -6.95
CA THR A 192 -11.67 30.25 -8.24
C THR A 192 -12.32 29.47 -9.37
N GLN A 193 -12.36 30.07 -10.56
CA GLN A 193 -12.80 29.46 -11.81
C GLN A 193 -12.35 30.35 -12.99
N SER A 194 -12.35 29.79 -14.19
CA SER A 194 -12.14 30.58 -15.41
C SER A 194 -13.28 31.57 -15.65
N MET A 195 -12.96 32.83 -15.94
CA MET A 195 -13.94 33.91 -16.13
C MET A 195 -13.50 34.92 -17.20
N PRO A 196 -14.39 35.80 -17.69
CA PRO A 196 -13.99 36.91 -18.57
C PRO A 196 -12.95 37.83 -17.89
N VAL A 197 -11.96 38.28 -18.66
CA VAL A 197 -10.87 39.15 -18.17
C VAL A 197 -11.39 40.40 -17.46
N GLU A 198 -12.45 41.03 -17.97
CA GLU A 198 -13.04 42.22 -17.37
C GLU A 198 -13.63 41.96 -15.97
N LEU A 199 -14.21 40.77 -15.75
CA LEU A 199 -14.70 40.38 -14.43
C LEU A 199 -13.54 40.19 -13.45
N ALA A 200 -12.45 39.56 -13.87
CA ALA A 200 -11.25 39.41 -13.05
C ALA A 200 -10.63 40.77 -12.68
N ARG A 201 -10.63 41.72 -13.63
CA ARG A 201 -10.17 43.10 -13.41
C ARG A 201 -11.01 43.79 -12.34
N MET A 202 -12.34 43.73 -12.43
CA MET A 202 -13.26 44.29 -11.42
C MET A 202 -13.09 43.65 -10.05
N LEU A 203 -12.90 42.33 -9.97
CA LEU A 203 -12.60 41.66 -8.69
C LEU A 203 -11.29 42.17 -8.07
N GLY A 204 -10.30 42.48 -8.90
CA GLY A 204 -9.02 43.06 -8.50
C GLY A 204 -9.10 44.49 -7.95
N GLU A 205 -10.18 45.23 -8.20
CA GLU A 205 -10.37 46.58 -7.64
C GLU A 205 -10.82 46.56 -6.17
N ASN A 206 -11.23 45.40 -5.66
CA ASN A 206 -11.65 45.23 -4.27
C ASN A 206 -10.44 45.22 -3.32
N THR A 207 -10.56 45.92 -2.19
CA THR A 207 -9.49 46.02 -1.17
C THR A 207 -9.35 44.80 -0.25
N THR A 208 -10.25 43.82 -0.38
CA THR A 208 -10.18 42.54 0.35
C THR A 208 -8.94 41.71 -0.03
N THR A 209 -8.60 40.71 0.78
CA THR A 209 -7.48 39.81 0.48
C THR A 209 -7.65 39.07 -0.87
N PRO A 210 -8.81 38.47 -1.19
CA PRO A 210 -9.06 37.95 -2.54
C PRO A 210 -8.87 39.00 -3.63
N GLY A 211 -9.39 40.23 -3.46
CA GLY A 211 -9.23 41.30 -4.47
C GLY A 211 -7.76 41.62 -4.76
N ARG A 212 -6.94 41.78 -3.70
CA ARG A 212 -5.49 41.98 -3.83
C ARG A 212 -4.77 40.82 -4.54
N ILE A 213 -5.20 39.59 -4.29
CA ILE A 213 -4.69 38.39 -4.97
C ILE A 213 -5.01 38.45 -6.47
N TYR A 214 -6.28 38.70 -6.84
CA TYR A 214 -6.69 38.84 -8.24
C TYR A 214 -5.89 39.94 -8.93
N GLN A 215 -5.78 41.12 -8.31
CA GLN A 215 -5.01 42.24 -8.84
C GLN A 215 -3.55 41.89 -9.09
N THR A 216 -2.89 41.27 -8.10
CA THR A 216 -1.46 40.93 -8.17
C THR A 216 -1.21 39.92 -9.30
N VAL A 217 -1.97 38.82 -9.32
CA VAL A 217 -1.80 37.78 -10.35
C VAL A 217 -2.11 38.32 -11.75
N TYR A 218 -3.17 39.12 -11.87
CA TYR A 218 -3.57 39.76 -13.12
C TYR A 218 -2.44 40.63 -13.70
N GLN A 219 -1.91 41.55 -12.89
CA GLN A 219 -0.83 42.45 -13.35
C GLN A 219 0.46 41.69 -13.63
N SER A 220 0.89 40.80 -12.72
CA SER A 220 2.10 39.99 -12.89
C SER A 220 2.09 39.21 -14.22
N CYS A 221 0.96 38.59 -14.57
CA CYS A 221 0.87 37.79 -15.80
C CYS A 221 0.64 38.65 -17.06
N LEU A 222 -0.06 39.78 -16.95
CA LEU A 222 -0.33 40.67 -18.08
C LEU A 222 0.92 41.44 -18.50
N GLU A 223 1.60 42.10 -17.54
CA GLU A 223 2.79 42.92 -17.80
C GLU A 223 3.97 42.09 -18.31
N ASN A 224 4.07 40.82 -17.89
CA ASN A 224 5.17 39.93 -18.26
C ASN A 224 4.77 38.88 -19.32
N ARG A 225 3.63 39.04 -20.01
CA ARG A 225 3.08 38.02 -20.92
C ARG A 225 4.09 37.54 -21.97
N GLN A 226 4.76 38.47 -22.64
CA GLN A 226 5.72 38.12 -23.69
C GLN A 226 6.91 37.34 -23.12
N LEU A 227 7.46 37.79 -21.99
CA LEU A 227 8.56 37.09 -21.31
C LEU A 227 8.16 35.68 -20.87
N ILE A 228 6.93 35.49 -20.38
CA ILE A 228 6.40 34.17 -20.01
C ILE A 228 6.36 33.24 -21.23
N LEU A 229 5.90 33.73 -22.39
CA LEU A 229 5.83 32.94 -23.62
C LEU A 229 7.21 32.57 -24.17
N ASP A 230 8.20 33.44 -24.00
CA ASP A 230 9.55 33.25 -24.51
C ASP A 230 10.43 32.40 -23.58
N SER A 231 10.20 32.45 -22.26
CA SER A 231 11.07 31.80 -21.25
C SER A 231 10.83 30.30 -21.10
N PHE A 232 9.61 29.81 -21.33
CA PHE A 232 9.27 28.41 -21.08
C PHE A 232 9.20 27.60 -22.38
N PRO A 233 9.79 26.39 -22.41
CA PRO A 233 9.75 25.54 -23.59
C PRO A 233 8.31 25.08 -23.87
N LYS A 234 7.97 24.94 -25.16
CA LYS A 234 6.66 24.47 -25.62
C LYS A 234 6.54 22.95 -25.46
N LEU A 235 6.54 22.49 -24.21
CA LEU A 235 6.37 21.08 -23.86
C LEU A 235 4.90 20.81 -23.54
N ASN A 236 4.41 19.64 -23.94
CA ASN A 236 3.06 19.19 -23.58
C ASN A 236 2.91 19.13 -22.04
N ARG A 237 3.94 18.63 -21.36
CA ARG A 237 4.04 18.73 -19.92
C ARG A 237 4.71 20.04 -19.53
N PHE A 238 3.87 21.07 -19.35
CA PHE A 238 4.30 22.39 -18.87
C PHE A 238 4.87 22.35 -17.44
N LEU A 239 5.50 23.43 -17.01
CA LEU A 239 6.06 23.62 -15.67
C LEU A 239 5.04 23.31 -14.55
N THR A 240 5.39 22.43 -13.61
CA THR A 240 4.68 22.31 -12.32
C THR A 240 5.08 23.47 -11.40
N GLY A 241 4.13 24.18 -10.79
CA GLY A 241 4.39 25.40 -10.00
C GLY A 241 3.26 26.42 -10.14
N TYR A 242 3.53 27.71 -9.90
CA TYR A 242 2.57 28.75 -10.26
C TYR A 242 2.56 28.89 -11.79
N ASP A 243 1.47 28.44 -12.42
CA ASP A 243 1.34 28.43 -13.87
C ASP A 243 0.99 29.82 -14.42
N LEU A 244 2.02 30.66 -14.60
CA LEU A 244 1.86 32.02 -15.11
C LEU A 244 1.38 32.05 -16.58
N ARG A 245 1.63 30.97 -17.35
CA ARG A 245 1.28 30.90 -18.78
C ARG A 245 -0.23 30.79 -18.95
N HIS A 246 -0.88 29.90 -18.19
CA HIS A 246 -2.29 29.59 -18.43
C HIS A 246 -3.27 30.44 -17.63
N VAL A 247 -2.78 31.38 -16.80
CA VAL A 247 -3.65 32.39 -16.15
C VAL A 247 -4.51 33.13 -17.17
N PHE A 248 -3.93 33.50 -18.30
CA PHE A 248 -4.67 34.00 -19.46
C PHE A 248 -4.69 32.93 -20.54
N ASN A 249 -5.85 32.73 -21.16
CA ASN A 249 -5.94 31.91 -22.36
C ASN A 249 -5.24 32.59 -23.55
N ASP A 250 -5.00 31.83 -24.62
CA ASP A 250 -4.13 32.29 -25.72
C ASP A 250 -4.67 33.55 -26.45
N ASP A 251 -5.99 33.73 -26.52
CA ASP A 251 -6.64 34.92 -27.11
C ASP A 251 -6.86 36.08 -26.12
N MET A 252 -6.42 35.93 -24.86
CA MET A 252 -6.54 36.92 -23.79
C MET A 252 -7.98 37.34 -23.46
N THR A 253 -8.98 36.51 -23.74
CA THR A 253 -10.40 36.79 -23.41
C THR A 253 -10.83 36.28 -22.04
N ARG A 254 -10.12 35.28 -21.49
CA ARG A 254 -10.41 34.67 -20.19
C ARG A 254 -9.21 34.72 -19.25
N PHE A 255 -9.53 34.88 -17.96
CA PHE A 255 -8.61 34.83 -16.84
C PHE A 255 -9.00 33.67 -15.91
N ASP A 256 -8.03 32.91 -15.42
CA ASP A 256 -8.25 31.79 -14.50
C ASP A 256 -7.22 31.76 -13.36
N LEU A 257 -7.64 32.22 -12.18
CA LEU A 257 -6.81 32.19 -10.97
C LEU A 257 -6.50 30.76 -10.50
N THR A 258 -7.33 29.78 -10.87
CA THR A 258 -7.18 28.38 -10.50
C THR A 258 -5.81 27.84 -10.91
N ARG A 259 -5.28 28.32 -12.04
CA ARG A 259 -3.97 27.94 -12.60
C ARG A 259 -2.79 28.25 -11.67
N ILE A 260 -2.92 29.25 -10.81
CA ILE A 260 -1.89 29.57 -9.80
C ILE A 260 -1.94 28.61 -8.61
N LEU A 261 -3.12 28.10 -8.26
CA LEU A 261 -3.31 27.15 -7.16
C LEU A 261 -2.94 25.72 -7.56
N THR A 262 -3.19 25.33 -8.81
CA THR A 262 -2.72 24.06 -9.39
C THR A 262 -1.19 24.09 -9.50
N GLY A 263 -0.50 23.15 -8.85
CA GLY A 263 0.97 23.14 -8.79
C GLY A 263 1.57 23.98 -7.65
N SER A 264 0.75 24.60 -6.80
CA SER A 264 1.24 25.48 -5.73
C SER A 264 1.88 24.77 -4.53
N GLU A 265 1.84 23.43 -4.47
CA GLU A 265 2.38 22.61 -3.37
C GLU A 265 1.91 23.04 -1.97
N GLY A 266 0.69 23.57 -1.85
CA GLY A 266 0.13 24.02 -0.57
C GLY A 266 0.82 25.28 -0.01
N THR A 267 1.54 26.02 -0.84
CA THR A 267 2.24 27.25 -0.44
C THR A 267 1.32 28.48 -0.44
N LEU A 268 0.16 28.43 -1.08
CA LEU A 268 -0.70 29.61 -1.24
C LEU A 268 -1.97 29.56 -0.40
N ALA A 269 -2.61 28.38 -0.30
CA ALA A 269 -3.87 28.22 0.40
C ALA A 269 -4.12 26.75 0.78
N PHE A 270 -5.09 26.51 1.66
CA PHE A 270 -5.63 25.17 1.90
C PHE A 270 -6.73 24.87 0.89
N ILE A 271 -6.47 24.03 -0.11
CA ILE A 271 -7.50 23.56 -1.04
C ILE A 271 -8.41 22.57 -0.30
N THR A 272 -9.71 22.86 -0.24
CA THR A 272 -10.68 22.04 0.49
C THR A 272 -11.64 21.27 -0.41
N GLU A 273 -12.05 21.88 -1.53
CA GLU A 273 -12.96 21.27 -2.52
C GLU A 273 -12.50 21.62 -3.95
N ALA A 274 -12.82 20.77 -4.90
CA ALA A 274 -12.61 21.01 -6.32
C ALA A 274 -13.83 20.61 -7.14
N ARG A 275 -14.12 21.39 -8.18
CA ARG A 275 -15.02 21.00 -9.27
C ARG A 275 -14.15 20.56 -10.43
N LEU A 276 -14.34 19.33 -10.88
CA LEU A 276 -13.55 18.68 -11.91
C LEU A 276 -14.45 18.33 -13.09
N ASP A 277 -13.95 18.39 -14.31
CA ASP A 277 -14.64 17.76 -15.44
C ASP A 277 -14.50 16.23 -15.35
N ILE A 278 -15.32 15.52 -16.12
CA ILE A 278 -15.27 14.06 -16.21
C ILE A 278 -15.31 13.63 -17.67
N THR A 279 -14.55 12.60 -18.01
CA THR A 279 -14.37 12.12 -19.37
C THR A 279 -15.19 10.85 -19.60
N PRO A 280 -15.91 10.72 -20.74
CA PRO A 280 -16.59 9.48 -21.09
C PRO A 280 -15.62 8.31 -21.19
N ILE A 281 -15.99 7.14 -20.67
CA ILE A 281 -15.19 5.92 -20.81
C ILE A 281 -15.18 5.50 -22.29
N PRO A 282 -14.01 5.35 -22.94
CA PRO A 282 -13.93 4.98 -24.35
C PRO A 282 -14.53 3.60 -24.59
N LYS A 283 -15.28 3.44 -25.70
CA LYS A 283 -15.93 2.17 -26.06
C LYS A 283 -14.95 1.12 -26.55
N VAL A 284 -13.87 1.55 -27.20
CA VAL A 284 -12.89 0.69 -27.86
C VAL A 284 -11.52 1.00 -27.29
N ARG A 285 -10.79 -0.05 -26.91
CA ARG A 285 -9.39 0.02 -26.49
C ARG A 285 -8.61 -1.10 -27.16
N ARG A 286 -7.43 -0.77 -27.67
CA ARG A 286 -6.47 -1.69 -28.28
C ARG A 286 -5.08 -1.37 -27.76
N LEU A 287 -4.27 -2.40 -27.54
CA LEU A 287 -2.92 -2.22 -27.03
C LEU A 287 -1.93 -3.06 -27.84
N VAL A 288 -0.83 -2.45 -28.26
CA VAL A 288 0.28 -3.09 -28.95
C VAL A 288 1.52 -3.04 -28.07
N ASN A 289 2.04 -4.22 -27.71
CA ASN A 289 3.32 -4.40 -27.05
C ASN A 289 4.42 -4.51 -28.12
N VAL A 290 5.29 -3.51 -28.24
CA VAL A 290 6.41 -3.49 -29.19
C VAL A 290 7.71 -3.86 -28.48
N LYS A 291 8.43 -4.83 -29.01
CA LYS A 291 9.61 -5.46 -28.41
C LYS A 291 10.88 -5.00 -29.12
N TYR A 292 11.91 -4.68 -28.35
CA TYR A 292 13.16 -4.14 -28.87
C TYR A 292 14.39 -4.94 -28.44
N ASP A 293 15.42 -4.92 -29.28
CA ASP A 293 16.75 -5.48 -29.02
C ASP A 293 17.58 -4.64 -28.03
N SER A 294 17.19 -3.40 -27.77
CA SER A 294 17.83 -2.52 -26.79
C SER A 294 16.86 -1.45 -26.29
N PHE A 295 17.13 -0.91 -25.11
CA PHE A 295 16.35 0.21 -24.57
C PHE A 295 16.57 1.51 -25.38
N ASP A 296 17.76 1.70 -25.95
CA ASP A 296 18.04 2.86 -26.81
C ASP A 296 17.21 2.78 -28.10
N SER A 297 17.08 1.59 -28.70
CA SER A 297 16.19 1.34 -29.85
C SER A 297 14.75 1.72 -29.53
N ALA A 298 14.26 1.35 -28.34
CA ALA A 298 12.90 1.68 -27.88
C ALA A 298 12.67 3.20 -27.76
N LEU A 299 13.69 3.95 -27.32
CA LEU A 299 13.64 5.41 -27.19
C LEU A 299 13.82 6.13 -28.54
N ARG A 300 14.71 5.66 -29.42
CA ARG A 300 14.88 6.23 -30.77
C ARG A 300 13.66 6.02 -31.65
N ASN A 301 12.85 5.02 -31.34
CA ASN A 301 11.54 4.79 -31.97
C ASN A 301 10.44 5.74 -31.44
N ALA A 302 10.73 6.63 -30.48
CA ALA A 302 9.77 7.58 -29.92
C ALA A 302 9.04 8.42 -30.98
N PRO A 303 9.71 9.09 -31.93
CA PRO A 303 9.01 9.94 -32.91
C PRO A 303 8.06 9.13 -33.80
N PHE A 304 8.48 7.92 -34.20
CA PHE A 304 7.64 7.00 -34.96
C PHE A 304 6.36 6.60 -34.20
N MET A 305 6.44 6.47 -32.87
CA MET A 305 5.29 6.16 -32.01
C MET A 305 4.38 7.36 -31.80
N VAL A 306 4.92 8.58 -31.68
CA VAL A 306 4.12 9.81 -31.65
C VAL A 306 3.35 9.99 -32.96
N ASP A 307 3.99 9.72 -34.10
CA ASP A 307 3.33 9.75 -35.42
C ASP A 307 2.20 8.73 -35.56
N ALA A 308 2.20 7.67 -34.75
CA ALA A 308 1.12 6.68 -34.75
C ALA A 308 -0.18 7.23 -34.14
N ARG A 309 -0.18 8.42 -33.51
CA ARG A 309 -1.35 9.04 -32.85
C ARG A 309 -1.99 8.13 -31.80
N ALA A 310 -1.15 7.40 -31.07
CA ALA A 310 -1.57 6.58 -29.94
C ALA A 310 -2.09 7.47 -28.79
N LEU A 311 -2.97 6.91 -27.95
CA LEU A 311 -3.42 7.55 -26.72
C LEU A 311 -2.25 7.71 -25.73
N SER A 312 -1.43 6.67 -25.61
CA SER A 312 -0.26 6.69 -24.72
C SER A 312 0.83 5.73 -25.20
N VAL A 313 2.09 6.12 -24.96
CA VAL A 313 3.28 5.30 -25.24
C VAL A 313 4.14 5.21 -23.98
N GLU A 314 3.99 4.10 -23.26
CA GLU A 314 4.81 3.80 -22.09
C GLU A 314 6.04 2.99 -22.50
N THR A 315 7.17 3.22 -21.84
CA THR A 315 8.37 2.37 -22.03
C THR A 315 8.87 1.78 -20.71
N VAL A 316 9.41 0.57 -20.77
CA VAL A 316 10.14 -0.09 -19.68
C VAL A 316 11.44 -0.72 -20.18
N ASP A 317 12.50 -0.58 -19.38
CA ASP A 317 13.76 -1.26 -19.63
C ASP A 317 13.73 -2.75 -19.23
N SER A 318 14.76 -3.49 -19.64
CA SER A 318 14.90 -4.91 -19.31
C SER A 318 14.97 -5.18 -17.81
N LYS A 319 15.51 -4.28 -16.99
CA LYS A 319 15.61 -4.46 -15.53
C LYS A 319 14.24 -4.42 -14.87
N VAL A 320 13.41 -3.43 -15.21
CA VAL A 320 12.04 -3.30 -14.72
C VAL A 320 11.20 -4.48 -15.20
N LEU A 321 11.35 -4.89 -16.45
CA LEU A 321 10.64 -6.04 -17.01
C LEU A 321 11.04 -7.35 -16.32
N ASN A 322 12.34 -7.57 -16.09
CA ASN A 322 12.83 -8.77 -15.40
C ASN A 322 12.38 -8.83 -13.94
N LEU A 323 12.28 -7.69 -13.24
CA LEU A 323 11.67 -7.65 -11.91
C LEU A 323 10.19 -8.04 -11.94
N ALA A 324 9.46 -7.64 -12.98
CA ALA A 324 8.08 -8.08 -13.16
C ALA A 324 8.01 -9.59 -13.41
N ARG A 325 8.91 -10.16 -14.23
CA ARG A 325 9.02 -11.62 -14.51
C ARG A 325 9.22 -12.46 -13.25
N GLU A 326 9.95 -11.94 -12.27
CA GLU A 326 10.17 -12.60 -10.97
C GLU A 326 8.98 -12.47 -9.99
N ASP A 327 8.00 -11.60 -10.28
CA ASP A 327 6.83 -11.37 -9.44
C ASP A 327 5.61 -12.15 -9.92
N ILE A 328 4.71 -12.46 -8.98
CA ILE A 328 3.48 -13.20 -9.26
C ILE A 328 2.56 -12.53 -10.30
N VAL A 329 2.70 -11.22 -10.51
CA VAL A 329 1.98 -10.51 -11.57
C VAL A 329 2.33 -11.04 -12.95
N TRP A 330 3.52 -11.60 -13.16
CA TRP A 330 3.95 -12.15 -14.45
C TRP A 330 3.08 -13.30 -14.94
N HIS A 331 2.66 -14.19 -14.04
CA HIS A 331 1.76 -15.31 -14.39
C HIS A 331 0.43 -14.83 -14.98
N SER A 332 0.07 -13.57 -14.68
CA SER A 332 -1.11 -12.92 -15.22
C SER A 332 -0.82 -12.06 -16.45
N VAL A 333 0.34 -12.09 -17.08
CA VAL A 333 0.59 -11.29 -18.31
C VAL A 333 1.53 -11.98 -19.30
N SER A 334 2.17 -13.09 -18.91
CA SER A 334 3.16 -13.81 -19.73
C SER A 334 2.66 -14.23 -21.11
N GLU A 335 1.36 -14.50 -21.24
CA GLU A 335 0.74 -14.82 -22.52
C GLU A 335 0.58 -13.60 -23.45
N LEU A 336 0.51 -12.41 -22.86
CA LEU A 336 0.36 -11.13 -23.58
C LEU A 336 1.71 -10.50 -23.97
N ILE A 337 2.81 -10.98 -23.39
CA ILE A 337 4.19 -10.53 -23.64
C ILE A 337 5.11 -11.75 -23.73
N THR A 338 5.04 -12.46 -24.86
CA THR A 338 5.84 -13.66 -25.15
C THR A 338 7.26 -13.30 -25.59
N ASP A 339 8.22 -14.18 -25.34
CA ASP A 339 9.58 -14.00 -25.88
C ASP A 339 9.61 -14.28 -27.39
N VAL A 340 10.54 -13.64 -28.09
CA VAL A 340 10.78 -13.87 -29.52
C VAL A 340 11.89 -14.92 -29.64
N PRO A 341 11.69 -16.02 -30.40
CA PRO A 341 12.72 -17.04 -30.58
C PRO A 341 14.05 -16.44 -31.03
N ASP A 342 15.15 -16.92 -30.43
CA ASP A 342 16.55 -16.53 -30.73
C ASP A 342 16.86 -15.03 -30.58
N LYS A 343 16.01 -14.25 -29.89
CA LYS A 343 16.23 -12.82 -29.61
C LYS A 343 15.94 -12.50 -28.15
N GLU A 344 16.78 -11.65 -27.57
CA GLU A 344 16.57 -11.14 -26.21
C GLU A 344 15.76 -9.84 -26.26
N MET A 345 14.67 -9.75 -25.48
CA MET A 345 13.87 -8.53 -25.36
C MET A 345 14.47 -7.62 -24.29
N LEU A 346 15.12 -6.54 -24.73
CA LEU A 346 15.81 -5.60 -23.85
C LEU A 346 15.09 -4.25 -23.67
N GLY A 347 14.00 -4.03 -24.41
CA GLY A 347 13.08 -2.91 -24.24
C GLY A 347 11.66 -3.27 -24.66
N LEU A 348 10.67 -2.64 -24.03
CA LEU A 348 9.25 -2.84 -24.33
C LEU A 348 8.53 -1.48 -24.34
N ASN A 349 7.91 -1.14 -25.47
CA ASN A 349 6.94 -0.05 -25.52
C ASN A 349 5.52 -0.63 -25.46
N ILE A 350 4.69 -0.07 -24.59
CA ILE A 350 3.27 -0.41 -24.41
C ILE A 350 2.49 0.75 -25.04
N VAL A 351 1.90 0.49 -26.21
CA VAL A 351 1.23 1.50 -27.04
C VAL A 351 -0.26 1.25 -26.99
N GLU A 352 -1.03 2.21 -26.50
CA GLU A 352 -2.49 2.09 -26.40
C GLU A 352 -3.21 3.05 -27.34
N PHE A 353 -4.28 2.56 -27.94
CA PHE A 353 -5.26 3.33 -28.69
C PHE A 353 -6.61 3.19 -28.00
N ALA A 354 -7.34 4.30 -27.87
CA ALA A 354 -8.69 4.27 -27.36
C ALA A 354 -9.57 5.31 -28.05
N GLY A 355 -10.86 5.00 -28.19
CA GLY A 355 -11.84 5.90 -28.79
C GLY A 355 -13.22 5.26 -28.85
N ASP A 356 -14.12 5.93 -29.57
CA ASP A 356 -15.52 5.49 -29.71
C ASP A 356 -15.83 4.86 -31.08
N ASP A 357 -14.94 5.02 -32.06
CA ASP A 357 -15.05 4.48 -33.42
C ASP A 357 -14.12 3.26 -33.56
N GLU A 358 -14.71 2.07 -33.60
CA GLU A 358 -13.96 0.82 -33.73
C GLU A 358 -13.17 0.72 -35.03
N ALA A 359 -13.75 1.14 -36.16
CA ALA A 359 -13.09 1.03 -37.46
C ALA A 359 -11.89 1.99 -37.56
N LEU A 360 -12.01 3.18 -36.98
CA LEU A 360 -10.89 4.12 -36.91
C LEU A 360 -9.74 3.56 -36.05
N ILE A 361 -10.05 3.06 -34.84
CA ILE A 361 -9.04 2.54 -33.92
C ILE A 361 -8.38 1.29 -34.50
N ASP A 362 -9.15 0.36 -35.06
CA ASP A 362 -8.61 -0.84 -35.69
C ASP A 362 -7.74 -0.48 -36.90
N GLY A 363 -8.16 0.48 -37.73
CA GLY A 363 -7.34 0.97 -38.85
C GLY A 363 -6.01 1.62 -38.41
N GLN A 364 -6.00 2.36 -37.29
CA GLN A 364 -4.77 2.93 -36.72
C GLN A 364 -3.81 1.84 -36.23
N VAL A 365 -4.35 0.83 -35.54
CA VAL A 365 -3.59 -0.31 -35.03
C VAL A 365 -3.03 -1.14 -36.18
N GLU A 366 -3.82 -1.44 -37.20
CA GLU A 366 -3.38 -2.16 -38.40
C GLU A 366 -2.25 -1.40 -39.12
N ALA A 367 -2.39 -0.08 -39.28
CA ALA A 367 -1.36 0.75 -39.88
C ALA A 367 -0.04 0.72 -39.08
N LEU A 368 -0.12 0.76 -37.74
CA LEU A 368 1.04 0.62 -36.87
C LEU A 368 1.70 -0.76 -37.03
N CYS A 369 0.92 -1.83 -36.96
CA CYS A 369 1.41 -3.21 -37.10
C CYS A 369 2.09 -3.43 -38.47
N HIS A 370 1.50 -2.96 -39.56
CA HIS A 370 2.10 -3.05 -40.89
C HIS A 370 3.44 -2.29 -40.98
N ARG A 371 3.54 -1.11 -40.36
CA ARG A 371 4.80 -0.35 -40.29
C ARG A 371 5.85 -1.09 -39.47
N LEU A 372 5.46 -1.71 -38.36
CA LEU A 372 6.34 -2.52 -37.50
C LEU A 372 6.86 -3.77 -38.23
N ASP A 373 6.00 -4.45 -38.99
CA ASP A 373 6.39 -5.58 -39.83
C ASP A 373 7.43 -5.16 -40.88
N GLY A 374 7.26 -3.97 -41.48
CA GLY A 374 8.23 -3.39 -42.39
C GLY A 374 9.60 -3.13 -41.74
N LEU A 375 9.64 -2.62 -40.50
CA LEU A 375 10.88 -2.43 -39.76
C LEU A 375 11.55 -3.77 -39.41
N MET A 376 10.76 -4.75 -38.97
CA MET A 376 11.26 -6.10 -38.66
C MET A 376 11.83 -6.81 -39.89
N ALA A 377 11.15 -6.73 -41.03
CA ALA A 377 11.59 -7.35 -42.28
C ALA A 377 12.92 -6.76 -42.79
N ARG A 378 13.16 -5.47 -42.53
CA ARG A 378 14.41 -4.78 -42.89
C ARG A 378 15.47 -4.80 -41.78
N ALA A 379 15.16 -5.37 -40.61
CA ALA A 379 16.00 -5.33 -39.40
C ALA A 379 16.40 -3.89 -38.99
N GLU A 380 15.45 -2.96 -39.07
CA GLU A 380 15.63 -1.54 -38.75
C GLU A 380 15.07 -1.19 -37.36
N ALA A 381 15.56 -0.08 -36.79
CA ALA A 381 15.07 0.52 -35.54
C ALA A 381 15.04 -0.41 -34.31
N GLY A 382 15.77 -1.53 -34.36
CA GLY A 382 15.88 -2.52 -33.29
C GLY A 382 14.57 -3.22 -32.93
N VAL A 383 13.55 -3.17 -33.79
CA VAL A 383 12.26 -3.84 -33.55
C VAL A 383 12.43 -5.35 -33.77
N ILE A 384 12.18 -6.15 -32.72
CA ILE A 384 12.34 -7.61 -32.79
C ILE A 384 11.01 -8.36 -32.84
N GLY A 385 9.91 -7.72 -32.46
CA GLY A 385 8.57 -8.32 -32.45
C GLY A 385 7.51 -7.37 -31.92
N TRP A 386 6.24 -7.71 -32.11
CA TRP A 386 5.12 -7.02 -31.49
C TRP A 386 3.98 -8.01 -31.14
N GLN A 387 3.09 -7.62 -30.23
CA GLN A 387 1.88 -8.37 -29.89
C GLN A 387 0.69 -7.45 -29.64
N LEU A 388 -0.45 -7.78 -30.25
CA LEU A 388 -1.72 -7.08 -30.08
C LEU A 388 -2.56 -7.71 -28.97
N CYS A 389 -3.14 -6.86 -28.12
CA CYS A 389 -4.17 -7.20 -27.14
C CYS A 389 -5.42 -6.37 -27.43
N THR A 390 -6.53 -7.03 -27.72
CA THR A 390 -7.81 -6.41 -28.07
C THR A 390 -8.83 -6.46 -26.94
N ASP A 391 -8.61 -7.32 -25.93
CA ASP A 391 -9.52 -7.49 -24.81
C ASP A 391 -9.17 -6.57 -23.64
N LEU A 392 -10.19 -5.92 -23.08
CA LEU A 392 -10.03 -4.95 -21.99
C LEU A 392 -9.34 -5.56 -20.76
N THR A 393 -9.66 -6.82 -20.44
CA THR A 393 -9.11 -7.51 -19.25
C THR A 393 -7.60 -7.71 -19.39
N GLY A 394 -7.12 -8.08 -20.57
CA GLY A 394 -5.70 -8.19 -20.89
C GLY A 394 -4.98 -6.86 -20.81
N ILE A 395 -5.58 -5.79 -21.35
CA ILE A 395 -5.05 -4.42 -21.26
C ILE A 395 -4.88 -3.98 -19.80
N GLU A 396 -5.90 -4.20 -18.97
CA GLU A 396 -5.85 -3.89 -17.54
C GLU A 396 -4.77 -4.69 -16.80
N ARG A 397 -4.55 -5.97 -17.17
CA ARG A 397 -3.49 -6.82 -16.61
C ARG A 397 -2.09 -6.31 -16.96
N ILE A 398 -1.87 -5.85 -18.20
CA ILE A 398 -0.61 -5.23 -18.64
C ILE A 398 -0.33 -3.96 -17.84
N TYR A 399 -1.32 -3.07 -17.68
CA TYR A 399 -1.13 -1.85 -16.90
C TYR A 399 -0.95 -2.11 -15.40
N ALA A 400 -1.65 -3.11 -14.85
CA ALA A 400 -1.42 -3.54 -13.47
C ALA A 400 0.02 -4.01 -13.27
N MET A 401 0.59 -4.76 -14.23
CA MET A 401 2.01 -5.14 -14.23
C MET A 401 2.91 -3.89 -14.31
N ARG A 402 2.69 -3.00 -15.27
CA ARG A 402 3.48 -1.77 -15.45
C ARG A 402 3.51 -0.91 -14.19
N LYS A 403 2.35 -0.68 -13.56
CA LYS A 403 2.23 0.07 -12.30
C LYS A 403 2.95 -0.64 -11.14
N LYS A 404 2.85 -1.97 -11.05
CA LYS A 404 3.50 -2.75 -9.98
C LYS A 404 5.02 -2.83 -10.14
N ALA A 405 5.52 -2.98 -11.37
CA ALA A 405 6.94 -3.14 -11.66
C ALA A 405 7.80 -1.96 -11.15
N VAL A 406 7.29 -0.72 -11.23
CA VAL A 406 7.95 0.46 -10.66
C VAL A 406 8.12 0.35 -9.15
N GLY A 407 7.13 -0.21 -8.45
CA GLY A 407 7.22 -0.47 -7.02
C GLY A 407 8.27 -1.53 -6.67
N LEU A 408 8.44 -2.54 -7.54
CA LEU A 408 9.38 -3.65 -7.33
C LEU A 408 10.84 -3.21 -7.40
N LEU A 409 11.16 -2.10 -8.07
CA LEU A 409 12.51 -1.51 -8.06
C LEU A 409 13.03 -1.29 -6.63
N GLY A 410 12.17 -0.88 -5.69
CA GLY A 410 12.56 -0.70 -4.29
C GLY A 410 12.90 -2.01 -3.56
N ASN A 411 12.50 -3.16 -4.11
CA ASN A 411 12.82 -4.50 -3.58
C ASN A 411 14.07 -5.12 -4.23
N ALA A 412 14.86 -4.33 -4.98
CA ALA A 412 16.13 -4.77 -5.52
C ALA A 412 17.03 -5.41 -4.44
N LYS A 413 17.82 -6.42 -4.83
CA LYS A 413 18.75 -7.11 -3.93
C LYS A 413 19.92 -6.18 -3.57
N GLY A 414 20.42 -6.30 -2.35
CA GLY A 414 21.54 -5.48 -1.84
C GLY A 414 21.12 -4.29 -0.99
N ALA A 415 22.10 -3.57 -0.47
CA ALA A 415 21.90 -2.38 0.37
C ALA A 415 21.59 -1.13 -0.45
N ALA A 416 22.22 -0.99 -1.62
CA ALA A 416 21.90 0.06 -2.57
C ALA A 416 20.53 -0.20 -3.21
N LYS A 417 19.65 0.81 -3.18
CA LYS A 417 18.28 0.71 -3.69
C LYS A 417 18.02 1.79 -4.73
N PRO A 418 17.33 1.49 -5.85
CA PRO A 418 16.82 2.52 -6.76
C PRO A 418 15.93 3.51 -6.02
N ILE A 419 16.33 4.79 -5.99
CA ILE A 419 15.65 5.84 -5.22
C ILE A 419 15.24 7.04 -6.10
N PRO A 420 14.12 7.72 -5.77
CA PRO A 420 13.64 8.86 -6.55
C PRO A 420 14.31 10.16 -6.10
N PHE A 421 15.34 10.60 -6.83
CA PHE A 421 15.98 11.91 -6.60
C PHE A 421 16.43 12.61 -7.89
N ALA A 422 16.75 11.83 -8.93
CA ALA A 422 17.16 12.30 -10.25
C ALA A 422 16.11 12.00 -11.34
N GLU A 423 14.83 11.81 -10.95
CA GLU A 423 13.72 11.51 -11.87
C GLU A 423 12.92 12.75 -12.27
N ASP A 424 11.99 12.56 -13.22
CA ASP A 424 11.01 13.58 -13.67
C ASP A 424 11.61 14.72 -14.48
N THR A 425 12.66 14.42 -15.23
CA THR A 425 13.22 15.34 -16.23
C THR A 425 12.41 15.26 -17.52
N CYS A 426 11.97 16.41 -18.01
CA CYS A 426 11.22 16.57 -19.25
C CYS A 426 12.10 17.30 -20.26
N VAL A 427 12.34 16.71 -21.43
CA VAL A 427 13.06 17.34 -22.54
C VAL A 427 12.20 17.26 -23.81
N PRO A 428 12.43 18.11 -24.82
CA PRO A 428 11.77 17.96 -26.11
C PRO A 428 11.93 16.52 -26.64
N PRO A 429 10.85 15.84 -27.10
CA PRO A 429 10.91 14.44 -27.52
C PRO A 429 11.99 14.12 -28.57
N GLU A 430 12.26 15.07 -29.47
CA GLU A 430 13.33 14.99 -30.49
C GLU A 430 14.75 14.89 -29.91
N HIS A 431 14.93 15.30 -28.65
CA HIS A 431 16.20 15.25 -27.93
C HIS A 431 16.27 14.13 -26.89
N LEU A 432 15.16 13.40 -26.66
CA LEU A 432 15.05 12.43 -25.58
C LEU A 432 16.10 11.32 -25.67
N ALA A 433 16.31 10.74 -26.85
CA ALA A 433 17.24 9.63 -27.01
C ALA A 433 18.69 10.04 -26.66
N ASP A 434 19.14 11.18 -27.18
CA ASP A 434 20.51 11.65 -26.95
C ASP A 434 20.71 12.13 -25.50
N TYR A 435 19.71 12.80 -24.92
CA TYR A 435 19.69 13.14 -23.49
C TYR A 435 19.84 11.90 -22.61
N ILE A 436 19.13 10.82 -22.91
CA ILE A 436 19.22 9.57 -22.14
C ILE A 436 20.55 8.86 -22.38
N ALA A 437 21.13 8.90 -23.57
CA ALA A 437 22.46 8.37 -23.81
C ALA A 437 23.51 9.06 -22.92
N GLU A 438 23.49 10.40 -22.84
CA GLU A 438 24.38 11.15 -21.96
C GLU A 438 24.07 10.94 -20.47
N PHE A 439 22.80 10.86 -20.08
CA PHE A 439 22.42 10.56 -18.70
C PHE A 439 22.90 9.17 -18.27
N ARG A 440 22.80 8.16 -19.15
CA ARG A 440 23.37 6.84 -18.90
C ARG A 440 24.87 6.90 -18.74
N ALA A 441 25.58 7.57 -19.64
CA ALA A 441 27.03 7.74 -19.56
C ALA A 441 27.46 8.42 -18.25
N LEU A 442 26.70 9.42 -17.78
CA LEU A 442 26.90 10.07 -16.48
C LEU A 442 26.79 9.05 -15.33
N LEU A 443 25.70 8.28 -15.27
CA LEU A 443 25.49 7.29 -14.21
C LEU A 443 26.49 6.13 -14.28
N ASP A 444 26.84 5.67 -15.48
CA ASP A 444 27.83 4.62 -15.73
C ASP A 444 29.23 5.10 -15.32
N GLY A 445 29.56 6.38 -15.53
CA GLY A 445 30.80 7.01 -15.08
C GLY A 445 30.97 7.02 -13.55
N HIS A 446 29.87 7.05 -12.81
CA HIS A 446 29.83 6.88 -11.36
C HIS A 446 29.69 5.41 -10.90
N GLY A 447 29.64 4.45 -11.84
CA GLY A 447 29.53 3.02 -11.57
C GLY A 447 28.18 2.59 -10.98
N LEU A 448 27.10 3.33 -11.25
CA LEU A 448 25.80 3.09 -10.64
C LEU A 448 24.90 2.17 -11.48
N SER A 449 24.19 1.27 -10.81
CA SER A 449 23.06 0.59 -11.42
C SER A 449 21.79 1.44 -11.30
N TYR A 450 20.97 1.50 -12.35
CA TYR A 450 19.72 2.25 -12.37
C TYR A 450 18.61 1.45 -13.06
N GLY A 451 17.35 1.82 -12.79
CA GLY A 451 16.19 1.40 -13.57
C GLY A 451 15.52 2.60 -14.24
N MET A 452 15.01 2.40 -15.46
CA MET A 452 14.41 3.45 -16.30
C MET A 452 13.02 3.06 -16.79
N PHE A 453 12.10 4.02 -16.76
CA PHE A 453 10.74 3.88 -17.27
C PHE A 453 10.13 5.27 -17.49
N GLY A 454 9.08 5.39 -18.30
CA GLY A 454 8.41 6.69 -18.45
C GLY A 454 7.48 6.79 -19.65
N HIS A 455 7.17 8.03 -19.97
CA HIS A 455 6.19 8.48 -20.95
C HIS A 455 6.93 9.06 -22.15
N VAL A 456 7.21 8.19 -23.11
CA VAL A 456 8.07 8.52 -24.25
C VAL A 456 7.41 9.60 -25.12
N ASP A 457 6.10 9.49 -25.28
CA ASP A 457 5.24 10.44 -25.99
C ASP A 457 5.26 11.86 -25.40
N ALA A 458 5.50 12.00 -24.10
CA ALA A 458 5.54 13.27 -23.39
C ALA A 458 6.95 13.84 -23.17
N GLY A 459 8.00 13.15 -23.65
CA GLY A 459 9.39 13.57 -23.43
C GLY A 459 9.87 13.41 -21.97
N VAL A 460 9.18 12.59 -21.16
CA VAL A 460 9.48 12.42 -19.73
C VAL A 460 9.98 11.01 -19.45
N LEU A 461 11.16 10.93 -18.82
CA LEU A 461 11.70 9.68 -18.30
C LEU A 461 11.97 9.76 -16.80
N HIS A 462 11.68 8.67 -16.10
CA HIS A 462 12.02 8.47 -14.70
C HIS A 462 13.24 7.56 -14.60
N VAL A 463 14.32 8.13 -14.07
CA VAL A 463 15.58 7.43 -13.84
C VAL A 463 15.81 7.30 -12.34
N ARG A 464 16.00 6.07 -11.87
CA ARG A 464 16.25 5.78 -10.45
C ARG A 464 17.61 5.11 -10.24
N PRO A 465 18.67 5.90 -9.98
CA PRO A 465 19.96 5.36 -9.58
C PRO A 465 19.86 4.62 -8.24
N ALA A 466 20.58 3.50 -8.13
CA ALA A 466 20.64 2.71 -6.92
C ALA A 466 21.77 3.18 -6.00
N LEU A 467 21.40 3.64 -4.80
CA LEU A 467 22.36 4.12 -3.80
C LEU A 467 21.98 3.58 -2.41
N ASP A 468 22.97 3.36 -1.54
CA ASP A 468 22.76 3.10 -0.11
C ASP A 468 22.73 4.42 0.65
N MET A 469 21.54 4.89 1.00
CA MET A 469 21.39 6.12 1.79
C MET A 469 21.89 5.99 3.24
N CYS A 470 22.30 4.80 3.70
CA CYS A 470 23.00 4.65 4.97
C CYS A 470 24.51 4.89 4.85
N ASP A 471 25.07 4.90 3.64
CA ASP A 471 26.48 5.20 3.37
C ASP A 471 26.66 6.73 3.19
N PRO A 472 27.44 7.41 4.07
CA PRO A 472 27.67 8.85 3.96
C PRO A 472 28.31 9.29 2.63
N GLN A 473 29.14 8.46 2.00
CA GLN A 473 29.78 8.83 0.73
C GLN A 473 28.78 8.81 -0.42
N GLN A 474 27.91 7.80 -0.46
CA GLN A 474 26.84 7.73 -1.46
C GLN A 474 25.77 8.81 -1.25
N GLU A 475 25.56 9.27 -0.02
CA GLU A 475 24.71 10.44 0.26
C GLU A 475 25.28 11.74 -0.36
N LEU A 476 26.60 11.92 -0.33
CA LEU A 476 27.26 13.06 -1.01
C LEU A 476 27.16 12.93 -2.53
N LEU A 477 27.40 11.72 -3.05
CA LEU A 477 27.28 11.40 -4.47
C LEU A 477 25.86 11.70 -5.01
N MET A 478 24.82 11.45 -4.21
CA MET A 478 23.43 11.76 -4.57
C MET A 478 23.23 13.25 -4.90
N LYS A 479 23.84 14.15 -4.12
CA LYS A 479 23.80 15.60 -4.39
C LYS A 479 24.58 15.96 -5.65
N GLN A 480 25.78 15.41 -5.81
CA GLN A 480 26.61 15.64 -7.01
C GLN A 480 25.86 15.26 -8.30
N ILE A 481 25.28 14.06 -8.32
CA ILE A 481 24.48 13.59 -9.46
C ILE A 481 23.28 14.51 -9.72
N SER A 482 22.63 15.01 -8.65
CA SER A 482 21.51 15.94 -8.81
C SER A 482 21.94 17.23 -9.52
N ASP A 483 23.10 17.80 -9.16
CA ASP A 483 23.65 19.00 -9.79
C ASP A 483 24.05 18.74 -11.25
N GLU A 484 24.69 17.60 -11.52
CA GLU A 484 25.08 17.20 -12.89
C GLU A 484 23.84 16.96 -13.78
N VAL A 485 22.78 16.35 -13.25
CA VAL A 485 21.51 16.14 -13.97
C VAL A 485 20.78 17.47 -14.23
N VAL A 486 20.84 18.43 -13.29
CA VAL A 486 20.33 19.80 -13.52
C VAL A 486 21.05 20.46 -14.69
N ALA A 487 22.38 20.42 -14.70
CA ALA A 487 23.17 20.97 -15.79
C ALA A 487 22.89 20.26 -17.13
N LEU A 488 22.80 18.92 -17.11
CA LEU A 488 22.46 18.12 -18.29
C LEU A 488 21.07 18.49 -18.84
N THR A 489 20.04 18.55 -17.99
CA THR A 489 18.67 18.89 -18.39
C THR A 489 18.60 20.29 -19.03
N ALA A 490 19.29 21.26 -18.45
CA ALA A 490 19.34 22.62 -18.97
C ALA A 490 19.98 22.71 -20.37
N ARG A 491 21.04 21.93 -20.65
CA ARG A 491 21.69 21.89 -21.97
C ARG A 491 20.76 21.45 -23.10
N TYR A 492 19.76 20.62 -22.78
CA TYR A 492 18.76 20.13 -23.72
C TYR A 492 17.45 20.95 -23.73
N GLY A 493 17.43 22.13 -23.08
CA GLY A 493 16.25 22.99 -23.00
C GLY A 493 15.09 22.37 -22.23
N GLY A 494 15.38 21.45 -21.32
CA GLY A 494 14.38 20.72 -20.54
C GLY A 494 13.98 21.38 -19.21
N LEU A 495 13.05 20.74 -18.52
CA LEU A 495 12.59 21.07 -17.18
C LEU A 495 12.88 19.94 -16.20
N LEU A 496 13.15 20.31 -14.95
CA LEU A 496 13.51 19.36 -13.90
C LEU A 496 12.31 18.65 -13.23
N TRP A 497 11.10 19.16 -13.46
CA TRP A 497 9.86 18.72 -12.80
C TRP A 497 8.67 18.72 -13.78
N GLY A 498 8.52 17.65 -14.55
CA GLY A 498 7.41 17.48 -15.48
C GLY A 498 6.05 17.21 -14.80
N GLU A 499 6.04 16.40 -13.74
CA GLU A 499 4.80 15.93 -13.10
C GLU A 499 4.84 15.75 -11.57
N HIS A 500 6.02 15.62 -10.97
CA HIS A 500 6.14 15.34 -9.54
C HIS A 500 6.14 16.60 -8.67
N GLY A 501 6.50 17.76 -9.21
CA GLY A 501 6.70 19.00 -8.43
C GLY A 501 8.11 19.11 -7.80
N LYS A 502 8.38 20.24 -7.17
CA LYS A 502 9.71 20.69 -6.73
C LYS A 502 10.12 20.12 -5.37
N GLY A 503 9.31 20.30 -4.34
CA GLY A 503 9.62 19.83 -2.99
C GLY A 503 10.97 20.33 -2.45
N PHE A 504 11.92 19.41 -2.24
CA PHE A 504 13.28 19.67 -1.76
C PHE A 504 14.27 20.01 -2.88
N ARG A 505 13.84 19.95 -4.14
CA ARG A 505 14.61 20.43 -5.31
C ARG A 505 14.36 21.91 -5.58
N ALA A 506 13.72 22.59 -4.63
CA ALA A 506 13.34 24.00 -4.68
C ALA A 506 14.51 24.97 -4.84
N GLU A 507 15.70 24.58 -4.39
CA GLU A 507 16.91 25.39 -4.53
C GLU A 507 17.24 25.75 -6.00
N TYR A 508 16.79 24.94 -6.97
CA TYR A 508 17.01 25.21 -8.39
C TYR A 508 15.98 26.18 -9.00
N SER A 509 14.89 26.52 -8.29
CA SER A 509 13.82 27.39 -8.81
C SER A 509 14.32 28.72 -9.39
N PRO A 510 15.20 29.50 -8.72
CA PRO A 510 15.62 30.79 -9.26
C PRO A 510 16.28 30.69 -10.65
N ALA A 511 17.08 29.66 -10.87
CA ALA A 511 17.79 29.46 -12.13
C ALA A 511 16.84 29.12 -13.29
N PHE A 512 15.76 28.36 -13.02
CA PHE A 512 14.80 27.95 -14.05
C PHE A 512 13.83 29.05 -14.48
N PHE A 513 13.47 29.97 -13.59
CA PHE A 513 12.55 31.06 -13.92
C PHE A 513 13.27 32.35 -14.36
N GLY A 514 14.55 32.50 -14.01
CA GLY A 514 15.26 33.76 -14.14
C GLY A 514 14.79 34.81 -13.12
N GLU A 515 15.56 35.88 -12.98
CA GLU A 515 15.35 36.88 -11.92
C GLU A 515 13.97 37.53 -11.95
N VAL A 516 13.51 37.92 -13.15
CA VAL A 516 12.24 38.66 -13.33
C VAL A 516 11.04 37.78 -12.97
N LEU A 517 10.88 36.63 -13.64
CA LEU A 517 9.72 35.76 -13.40
C LEU A 517 9.76 35.15 -12.00
N TYR A 518 10.96 34.83 -11.46
CA TYR A 518 11.08 34.42 -10.06
C TYR A 518 10.60 35.54 -9.11
N GLY A 519 10.93 36.80 -9.39
CA GLY A 519 10.40 37.97 -8.69
C GLY A 519 8.87 38.05 -8.71
N GLU A 520 8.24 37.75 -9.85
CA GLU A 520 6.77 37.68 -9.96
C GLU A 520 6.16 36.55 -9.11
N LEU A 521 6.81 35.38 -9.05
CA LEU A 521 6.38 34.31 -8.13
C LEU A 521 6.39 34.79 -6.68
N ARG A 522 7.43 35.53 -6.28
CA ARG A 522 7.57 36.07 -4.92
C ARG A 522 6.50 37.11 -4.61
N LYS A 523 6.11 37.95 -5.57
CA LYS A 523 4.97 38.90 -5.45
C LYS A 523 3.66 38.16 -5.23
N ILE A 524 3.38 37.15 -6.06
CA ILE A 524 2.19 36.31 -5.92
C ILE A 524 2.17 35.62 -4.55
N LYS A 525 3.28 35.00 -4.14
CA LYS A 525 3.39 34.39 -2.80
C LYS A 525 3.12 35.39 -1.68
N ALA A 526 3.59 36.63 -1.79
CA ALA A 526 3.34 37.69 -0.80
C ALA A 526 1.87 38.11 -0.72
N ALA A 527 1.13 38.07 -1.82
CA ALA A 527 -0.31 38.38 -1.83
C ALA A 527 -1.14 37.32 -1.08
N PHE A 528 -0.74 36.04 -1.15
CA PHE A 528 -1.42 34.95 -0.46
C PHE A 528 -0.93 34.72 0.98
N ASP A 529 0.38 34.76 1.19
CA ASP A 529 1.04 34.39 2.45
C ASP A 529 2.25 35.31 2.73
N PRO A 530 1.99 36.56 3.16
CA PRO A 530 3.03 37.58 3.33
C PRO A 530 4.05 37.24 4.43
N HIS A 531 3.74 36.30 5.32
CA HIS A 531 4.61 35.90 6.42
C HIS A 531 5.30 34.54 6.20
N ASN A 532 5.15 33.95 5.00
CA ASN A 532 5.77 32.68 4.62
C ASN A 532 5.43 31.51 5.57
N ARG A 533 4.16 31.38 5.95
CA ARG A 533 3.67 30.41 6.94
C ARG A 533 3.06 29.15 6.31
N LEU A 534 2.73 29.18 5.03
CA LEU A 534 2.17 28.04 4.28
C LEU A 534 3.26 27.32 3.50
N ASN A 535 3.54 26.08 3.90
CA ASN A 535 4.54 25.16 3.37
C ASN A 535 5.85 25.83 2.90
N PRO A 536 6.58 26.55 3.78
CA PRO A 536 7.74 27.33 3.38
C PRO A 536 8.87 26.49 2.79
N GLY A 537 9.64 27.09 1.89
CA GLY A 537 10.85 26.52 1.30
C GLY A 537 10.63 25.63 0.06
N LYS A 538 9.45 25.64 -0.57
CA LYS A 538 9.12 24.78 -1.72
C LYS A 538 9.15 25.49 -3.09
N ILE A 539 8.30 26.49 -3.32
CA ILE A 539 8.22 27.18 -4.62
C ILE A 539 9.12 28.43 -4.62
N CYS A 540 8.77 29.41 -3.77
CA CYS A 540 9.52 30.63 -3.54
C CYS A 540 9.12 31.24 -2.17
N PRO A 541 9.96 32.10 -1.56
CA PRO A 541 9.54 32.91 -0.42
C PRO A 541 8.79 34.16 -0.90
N PRO A 542 7.94 34.80 -0.07
CA PRO A 542 7.29 36.06 -0.44
C PRO A 542 8.31 37.18 -0.66
N GLN A 543 7.94 38.17 -1.47
CA GLN A 543 8.74 39.36 -1.68
C GLN A 543 9.00 40.08 -0.35
N GLY A 544 10.23 40.55 -0.13
CA GLY A 544 10.65 41.22 1.10
C GLY A 544 11.08 40.27 2.23
N ILE A 545 10.93 38.95 2.07
CA ILE A 545 11.46 37.94 2.99
C ILE A 545 12.50 37.09 2.26
N GLU A 546 13.73 37.12 2.75
CA GLU A 546 14.83 36.26 2.30
C GLU A 546 14.89 35.00 3.16
N ALA A 547 14.00 34.04 2.86
CA ALA A 547 13.98 32.73 3.52
C ALA A 547 14.66 31.66 2.65
N PRO A 548 15.40 30.71 3.26
CA PRO A 548 16.08 29.66 2.50
C PRO A 548 15.08 28.68 1.87
N MET A 549 15.40 28.23 0.66
CA MET A 549 14.70 27.12 0.01
C MET A 549 15.15 25.79 0.59
N MET A 550 14.27 24.78 0.54
CA MET A 550 14.65 23.41 0.83
C MET A 550 15.66 22.92 -0.21
N LYS A 551 16.61 22.11 0.26
CA LYS A 551 17.75 21.66 -0.53
C LYS A 551 17.77 20.14 -0.66
N VAL A 552 18.37 19.66 -1.73
CA VAL A 552 18.53 18.23 -2.01
C VAL A 552 19.47 17.57 -0.99
N ASP A 553 20.40 18.33 -0.42
CA ASP A 553 21.31 17.83 0.61
C ASP A 553 20.73 17.83 2.03
N ALA A 554 19.46 18.23 2.22
CA ALA A 554 18.79 18.18 3.52
C ALA A 554 18.78 16.77 4.14
N VAL A 555 18.53 16.69 5.45
CA VAL A 555 18.59 15.42 6.20
C VAL A 555 17.67 14.37 5.58
N LYS A 556 18.26 13.21 5.25
CA LYS A 556 17.54 12.09 4.66
C LYS A 556 17.19 11.07 5.72
N ARG A 557 16.28 10.18 5.37
CA ARG A 557 15.88 9.05 6.19
C ARG A 557 17.06 8.14 6.53
N GLY A 558 17.96 7.92 5.56
CA GLY A 558 19.16 7.11 5.73
C GLY A 558 20.17 7.65 6.75
N THR A 559 20.17 8.96 7.02
CA THR A 559 20.96 9.60 8.08
C THR A 559 20.54 9.10 9.48
N TRP A 560 19.26 8.80 9.67
CA TRP A 560 18.73 8.23 10.91
C TRP A 560 18.95 6.71 10.96
N ASP A 561 18.72 6.02 9.84
CA ASP A 561 18.84 4.56 9.78
C ASP A 561 20.26 4.06 10.03
N ARG A 562 21.28 4.79 9.57
CA ARG A 562 22.70 4.39 9.77
C ARG A 562 23.14 4.39 11.23
N GLN A 563 22.39 5.05 12.12
CA GLN A 563 22.63 5.00 13.57
C GLN A 563 22.25 3.63 14.17
N ILE A 564 21.47 2.82 13.44
CA ILE A 564 21.15 1.44 13.82
C ILE A 564 22.31 0.54 13.35
N PRO A 565 22.91 -0.27 14.25
CA PRO A 565 24.01 -1.17 13.90
C PRO A 565 23.68 -2.07 12.71
N LEU A 566 24.65 -2.29 11.81
CA LEU A 566 24.45 -3.02 10.55
C LEU A 566 23.85 -4.41 10.77
N ALA A 567 24.35 -5.16 11.77
CA ALA A 567 23.83 -6.50 12.10
C ALA A 567 22.33 -6.46 12.49
N VAL A 568 21.91 -5.43 13.23
CA VAL A 568 20.51 -5.22 13.61
C VAL A 568 19.69 -4.92 12.35
N ARG A 569 20.16 -4.03 11.46
CA ARG A 569 19.47 -3.70 10.20
C ARG A 569 19.27 -4.92 9.31
N GLN A 570 20.30 -5.75 9.17
CA GLN A 570 20.25 -6.99 8.37
C GLN A 570 19.28 -8.02 8.95
N THR A 571 19.18 -8.12 10.28
CA THR A 571 18.31 -9.12 10.93
C THR A 571 16.87 -8.62 11.08
N TRP A 572 16.64 -7.32 11.25
CA TRP A 572 15.31 -6.68 11.31
C TRP A 572 14.86 -6.15 9.94
N ARG A 573 15.26 -6.87 8.88
CA ARG A 573 15.09 -6.45 7.49
C ARG A 573 13.65 -6.03 7.16
N GLY A 574 12.65 -6.76 7.66
CA GLY A 574 11.23 -6.44 7.43
C GLY A 574 10.87 -4.98 7.72
N ALA A 575 11.28 -4.44 8.87
CA ALA A 575 11.02 -3.04 9.20
C ALA A 575 11.92 -2.07 8.40
N MET A 576 13.19 -2.43 8.18
CA MET A 576 14.18 -1.57 7.52
C MET A 576 13.91 -1.36 6.03
N GLU A 577 13.29 -2.31 5.34
CA GLU A 577 13.07 -2.24 3.89
C GLU A 577 12.01 -1.21 3.49
N CYS A 578 11.12 -0.76 4.38
CA CYS A 578 10.06 0.17 4.01
C CYS A 578 10.60 1.48 3.41
N ASN A 579 10.40 1.67 2.11
CA ASN A 579 10.81 2.88 1.38
C ASN A 579 9.80 4.04 1.47
N GLY A 580 8.62 3.81 2.03
CA GLY A 580 7.63 4.88 2.25
C GLY A 580 6.60 5.07 1.13
N ASN A 581 6.55 4.18 0.12
CA ASN A 581 5.62 4.26 -1.02
C ASN A 581 4.13 4.38 -0.69
N GLY A 582 3.74 4.02 0.54
CA GLY A 582 2.39 4.24 1.03
C GLY A 582 1.32 3.35 0.42
N LEU A 583 1.63 2.27 -0.33
CA LEU A 583 0.63 1.36 -0.90
C LEU A 583 -0.36 0.83 0.16
N CYS A 584 0.08 0.74 1.41
CA CYS A 584 -0.76 0.40 2.53
C CYS A 584 -1.87 1.39 2.89
N PHE A 585 -1.87 2.58 2.28
CA PHE A 585 -2.93 3.59 2.38
C PHE A 585 -4.04 3.39 1.34
N ASN A 586 -4.03 2.27 0.61
CA ASN A 586 -5.07 1.90 -0.35
C ASN A 586 -6.47 2.00 0.29
N PHE A 587 -7.36 2.74 -0.38
CA PHE A 587 -8.75 2.97 0.04
C PHE A 587 -9.61 1.70 -0.03
N ASP A 588 -9.32 0.81 -0.99
CA ASP A 588 -10.20 -0.32 -1.32
C ASP A 588 -10.35 -1.28 -0.14
N ALA A 589 -11.56 -1.35 0.42
CA ALA A 589 -11.92 -2.22 1.53
C ALA A 589 -11.76 -3.72 1.22
N LYS A 590 -11.80 -4.10 -0.06
CA LYS A 590 -11.68 -5.49 -0.53
C LYS A 590 -10.22 -5.96 -0.53
N SER A 591 -9.24 -5.04 -0.55
CA SER A 591 -7.83 -5.39 -0.36
C SER A 591 -7.55 -5.87 1.08
N PRO A 592 -6.94 -7.06 1.29
CA PRO A 592 -6.68 -7.62 2.61
C PRO A 592 -5.54 -6.92 3.37
N MET A 593 -4.75 -6.06 2.71
CA MET A 593 -3.65 -5.36 3.36
C MET A 593 -4.17 -4.28 4.32
N CYS A 594 -3.86 -4.48 5.60
CA CYS A 594 -4.03 -3.55 6.72
C CYS A 594 -5.46 -3.04 6.98
N PRO A 595 -6.40 -3.95 7.26
CA PRO A 595 -7.78 -3.58 7.63
C PRO A 595 -7.84 -2.72 8.89
N SER A 596 -6.88 -2.86 9.81
CA SER A 596 -6.81 -2.03 11.02
C SER A 596 -6.65 -0.54 10.73
N MET A 597 -5.90 -0.18 9.68
CA MET A 597 -5.76 1.22 9.28
C MET A 597 -7.04 1.71 8.61
N LYS A 598 -7.66 0.90 7.75
CA LYS A 598 -8.90 1.26 7.05
C LYS A 598 -10.05 1.54 8.00
N ILE A 599 -10.16 0.78 9.10
CA ILE A 599 -11.21 1.02 10.10
C ILE A 599 -10.86 2.17 11.06
N SER A 600 -9.59 2.33 11.44
CA SER A 600 -9.21 3.35 12.43
C SER A 600 -8.89 4.70 11.81
N LEU A 601 -8.66 4.75 10.49
CA LEU A 601 -8.16 5.89 9.72
C LEU A 601 -6.84 6.48 10.28
N ASN A 602 -6.10 5.69 11.07
CA ASN A 602 -4.85 6.11 11.70
C ASN A 602 -3.65 5.39 11.06
N ARG A 603 -2.74 6.17 10.49
CA ARG A 603 -1.55 5.70 9.77
C ARG A 603 -0.56 4.94 10.67
N ILE A 604 -0.58 5.09 12.01
CA ILE A 604 0.23 4.24 12.91
C ILE A 604 -0.11 2.74 12.75
N HIS A 605 -1.36 2.43 12.35
CA HIS A 605 -1.84 1.08 12.13
C HIS A 605 -1.65 0.58 10.68
N SER A 606 -0.82 1.25 9.88
CA SER A 606 -0.36 0.78 8.57
C SER A 606 0.99 0.03 8.68
N PRO A 607 1.43 -0.77 7.69
CA PRO A 607 2.79 -1.29 7.60
C PRO A 607 3.82 -0.17 7.58
N LYS A 608 3.60 0.92 6.83
CA LYS A 608 4.51 2.08 6.81
C LYS A 608 4.69 2.65 8.22
N GLY A 609 3.58 2.96 8.90
CA GLY A 609 3.64 3.47 10.28
C GLY A 609 4.33 2.50 11.24
N ARG A 610 3.97 1.22 11.21
CA ARG A 610 4.61 0.18 12.03
C ARG A 610 6.11 0.04 11.77
N ALA A 611 6.53 0.08 10.52
CA ALA A 611 7.93 0.04 10.13
C ALA A 611 8.68 1.26 10.68
N THR A 612 8.14 2.47 10.46
CA THR A 612 8.73 3.72 10.95
C THR A 612 8.91 3.69 12.46
N LEU A 613 7.89 3.26 13.23
CA LEU A 613 7.97 3.20 14.69
C LEU A 613 8.97 2.16 15.18
N VAL A 614 9.07 1.01 14.53
CA VAL A 614 10.05 -0.03 14.90
C VAL A 614 11.47 0.43 14.55
N ARG A 615 11.67 1.07 13.40
CA ARG A 615 12.96 1.65 13.02
C ARG A 615 13.43 2.68 14.04
N GLU A 616 12.55 3.61 14.40
CA GLU A 616 12.87 4.62 15.41
C GLU A 616 13.11 3.99 16.78
N TRP A 617 12.34 2.97 17.15
CA TRP A 617 12.55 2.23 18.38
C TRP A 617 13.92 1.53 18.42
N LEU A 618 14.35 0.89 17.33
CA LEU A 618 15.67 0.28 17.20
C LEU A 618 16.79 1.33 17.28
N ARG A 619 16.59 2.50 16.66
CA ARG A 619 17.53 3.63 16.74
C ARG A 619 17.68 4.13 18.17
N LEU A 620 16.57 4.35 18.88
CA LEU A 620 16.57 4.81 20.28
C LEU A 620 17.10 3.77 21.28
N LEU A 621 17.03 2.48 20.94
CA LEU A 621 17.72 1.42 21.67
C LEU A 621 19.24 1.46 21.44
N ALA A 622 19.66 1.62 20.18
CA ALA A 622 21.07 1.71 19.81
C ALA A 622 21.74 2.93 20.44
N ASP A 623 21.07 4.09 20.43
CA ASP A 623 21.49 5.33 21.10
C ASP A 623 21.75 5.14 22.61
N ARG A 624 21.05 4.19 23.25
CA ARG A 624 21.22 3.81 24.66
C ARG A 624 22.20 2.65 24.87
N GLY A 625 22.94 2.25 23.83
CA GLY A 625 23.89 1.13 23.89
C GLY A 625 23.24 -0.25 24.05
N VAL A 626 21.97 -0.40 23.68
CA VAL A 626 21.22 -1.66 23.82
C VAL A 626 21.17 -2.40 22.50
N ASP A 627 21.77 -3.60 22.46
CA ASP A 627 21.68 -4.51 21.32
C ASP A 627 20.45 -5.43 21.44
N PRO A 628 19.42 -5.27 20.58
CA PRO A 628 18.23 -6.12 20.61
C PRO A 628 18.54 -7.57 20.22
N LEU A 629 19.55 -7.85 19.39
CA LEU A 629 19.91 -9.21 18.99
C LEU A 629 20.56 -9.98 20.15
N LYS A 630 21.43 -9.30 20.91
CA LYS A 630 21.98 -9.84 22.15
C LYS A 630 20.85 -10.14 23.15
N LEU A 631 19.91 -9.21 23.33
CA LEU A 631 18.74 -9.44 24.18
C LEU A 631 17.90 -10.64 23.70
N GLU A 632 17.66 -10.79 22.41
CA GLU A 632 16.95 -11.96 21.85
C GLU A 632 17.67 -13.28 22.16
N LYS A 633 19.00 -13.32 22.02
CA LYS A 633 19.84 -14.49 22.32
C LYS A 633 19.96 -14.79 23.82
N GLU A 634 19.87 -13.79 24.68
CA GLU A 634 19.93 -13.93 26.15
C GLU A 634 18.59 -14.27 26.80
N LEU A 635 17.50 -14.31 26.02
CA LEU A 635 16.19 -14.73 26.50
C LEU A 635 15.94 -16.24 26.75
N PRO A 636 16.87 -17.22 26.55
CA PRO A 636 16.53 -18.61 26.78
C PRO A 636 16.47 -18.95 28.28
N GLU A 637 15.31 -19.49 28.65
CA GLU A 637 15.09 -20.53 29.67
C GLU A 637 15.29 -20.27 31.16
N LYS A 638 15.72 -19.09 31.62
CA LYS A 638 15.61 -18.79 33.07
C LYS A 638 14.18 -18.38 33.41
N ARG A 639 13.52 -19.11 34.33
CA ARG A 639 12.29 -18.64 35.00
C ARG A 639 12.56 -17.20 35.46
N ALA A 640 11.63 -16.28 35.19
CA ALA A 640 11.81 -14.89 35.60
C ALA A 640 12.13 -14.87 37.10
N SER A 641 13.31 -14.34 37.45
CA SER A 641 13.70 -14.24 38.86
C SER A 641 12.68 -13.39 39.61
N LEU A 642 12.55 -13.57 40.93
CA LEU A 642 11.68 -12.74 41.75
C LEU A 642 11.99 -11.25 41.54
N ARG A 643 13.27 -10.89 41.42
CA ARG A 643 13.72 -9.52 41.08
C ARG A 643 13.16 -9.03 39.75
N THR A 644 13.22 -9.87 38.70
CA THR A 644 12.67 -9.54 37.38
C THR A 644 11.15 -9.36 37.43
N LEU A 645 10.44 -10.20 38.19
CA LEU A 645 8.99 -10.09 38.35
C LEU A 645 8.61 -8.80 39.08
N ILE A 646 9.29 -8.47 40.18
CA ILE A 646 9.10 -7.21 40.92
C ILE A 646 9.32 -6.02 40.00
N ALA A 647 10.43 -6.01 39.24
CA ALA A 647 10.73 -4.93 38.29
C ALA A 647 9.63 -4.76 37.23
N ARG A 648 9.14 -5.85 36.64
CA ARG A 648 8.05 -5.81 35.64
C ARG A 648 6.75 -5.30 36.23
N THR A 649 6.42 -5.71 37.45
CA THR A 649 5.22 -5.23 38.16
C THR A 649 5.31 -3.75 38.42
N ARG A 650 6.44 -3.28 38.95
CA ARG A 650 6.71 -1.84 39.16
C ARG A 650 6.57 -1.04 37.87
N ASN A 651 7.22 -1.46 36.79
CA ASN A 651 7.16 -0.76 35.50
C ASN A 651 5.73 -0.73 34.92
N SER A 652 4.99 -1.83 35.08
CA SER A 652 3.59 -1.91 34.62
C SER A 652 2.65 -1.04 35.45
N TRP A 653 2.98 -0.83 36.73
CA TRP A 653 2.27 0.12 37.59
C TRP A 653 2.58 1.57 37.20
N HIS A 654 3.84 1.94 36.97
CA HIS A 654 4.19 3.29 36.51
C HIS A 654 3.58 3.62 35.14
N LYS A 655 3.55 2.66 34.20
CA LYS A 655 2.78 2.79 32.96
C LYS A 655 1.34 3.22 33.23
N ARG A 656 0.65 2.56 34.16
CA ARG A 656 -0.76 2.88 34.51
C ARG A 656 -0.91 4.25 35.18
N LYS A 657 0.17 4.79 35.75
CA LYS A 657 0.24 6.15 36.31
C LYS A 657 0.54 7.23 35.27
N GLY A 658 0.70 6.85 33.99
CA GLY A 658 0.95 7.80 32.90
C GLY A 658 2.42 8.07 32.62
N GLU A 659 3.35 7.26 33.15
CA GLU A 659 4.77 7.39 32.83
C GLU A 659 5.00 7.12 31.34
N TYR A 660 5.62 8.09 30.65
CA TYR A 660 5.90 8.00 29.23
C TYR A 660 7.03 7.01 28.91
N ASP A 661 6.79 6.19 27.87
CA ASP A 661 7.79 5.34 27.22
C ASP A 661 7.35 5.14 25.77
N PHE A 662 8.19 5.52 24.82
CA PHE A 662 7.91 5.36 23.39
C PHE A 662 7.56 3.91 23.01
N SER A 663 8.09 2.92 23.76
CA SER A 663 7.74 1.50 23.58
C SER A 663 6.23 1.25 23.71
N HIS A 664 5.46 2.12 24.37
CA HIS A 664 4.00 2.02 24.46
C HIS A 664 3.31 2.40 23.16
N GLU A 665 3.78 3.43 22.46
CA GLU A 665 3.24 3.84 21.17
C GLU A 665 3.56 2.77 20.09
N VAL A 666 4.78 2.22 20.10
CA VAL A 666 5.14 1.07 19.24
C VAL A 666 4.24 -0.13 19.52
N LYS A 667 3.97 -0.42 20.81
CA LYS A 667 3.08 -1.51 21.22
C LYS A 667 1.64 -1.28 20.77
N GLU A 668 1.14 -0.06 20.79
CA GLU A 668 -0.18 0.29 20.27
C GLU A 668 -0.27 -0.01 18.77
N ALA A 669 0.68 0.49 17.98
CA ALA A 669 0.74 0.24 16.54
C ALA A 669 0.77 -1.28 16.22
N MET A 670 1.58 -2.04 16.96
CA MET A 670 1.67 -3.51 16.84
C MET A 670 0.38 -4.22 17.25
N SER A 671 -0.34 -3.73 18.26
CA SER A 671 -1.54 -4.40 18.79
C SER A 671 -2.71 -4.37 17.80
N GLY A 672 -2.74 -3.38 16.91
CA GLY A 672 -3.69 -3.33 15.79
C GLY A 672 -3.41 -4.30 14.64
N CYS A 673 -2.26 -4.98 14.60
CA CYS A 673 -1.95 -5.90 13.49
C CYS A 673 -2.65 -7.27 13.66
N LEU A 674 -3.39 -7.68 12.63
CA LEU A 674 -4.12 -8.96 12.56
C LEU A 674 -3.25 -10.17 12.17
N ALA A 675 -1.95 -9.95 11.88
CA ALA A 675 -1.02 -11.01 11.47
C ALA A 675 -1.42 -11.80 10.19
N CYS A 676 -2.16 -11.18 9.26
CA CYS A 676 -2.62 -11.83 8.03
C CYS A 676 -1.54 -12.06 6.96
N LYS A 677 -0.36 -11.43 7.11
CA LYS A 677 0.77 -11.40 6.16
C LYS A 677 0.47 -10.79 4.78
N ALA A 678 -0.68 -10.13 4.57
CA ALA A 678 -0.99 -9.39 3.33
C ALA A 678 0.12 -8.43 2.88
N CYS A 679 0.77 -7.75 3.84
CA CYS A 679 1.87 -6.83 3.55
C CYS A 679 3.16 -7.49 3.03
N THR A 680 3.35 -8.80 3.19
CA THR A 680 4.53 -9.53 2.69
C THR A 680 4.46 -9.82 1.19
N THR A 681 3.26 -9.88 0.62
CA THR A 681 3.07 -10.21 -0.81
C THR A 681 2.46 -9.06 -1.61
N GLN A 682 1.55 -8.27 -1.02
CA GLN A 682 0.91 -7.15 -1.71
C GLN A 682 1.77 -5.89 -1.71
N CYS A 683 2.60 -5.68 -0.69
CA CYS A 683 3.57 -4.59 -0.73
C CYS A 683 4.67 -4.96 -1.73
N PRO A 684 5.00 -4.09 -2.70
CA PRO A 684 6.07 -4.38 -3.65
C PRO A 684 7.44 -4.56 -2.96
N ILE A 685 7.59 -3.98 -1.75
CA ILE A 685 8.79 -4.06 -0.91
C ILE A 685 8.77 -5.27 0.05
N LYS A 686 7.69 -6.05 0.04
CA LYS A 686 7.56 -7.32 0.78
C LYS A 686 7.85 -7.21 2.29
N ILE A 687 7.35 -6.13 2.92
CA ILE A 687 7.48 -5.90 4.37
C ILE A 687 6.74 -6.98 5.19
N ASP A 688 7.41 -7.54 6.20
CA ASP A 688 6.83 -8.52 7.14
C ASP A 688 6.53 -7.90 8.51
N VAL A 689 5.38 -7.22 8.61
CA VAL A 689 4.88 -6.70 9.90
C VAL A 689 4.71 -7.81 10.94
N PRO A 690 4.10 -8.97 10.63
CA PRO A 690 3.91 -10.02 11.63
C PRO A 690 5.21 -10.53 12.28
N GLU A 691 6.31 -10.61 11.53
CA GLU A 691 7.64 -11.02 12.00
C GLU A 691 8.23 -10.01 13.00
N PHE A 692 8.48 -8.77 12.59
CA PHE A 692 9.07 -7.80 13.52
C PHE A 692 8.13 -7.47 14.69
N ARG A 693 6.81 -7.61 14.50
CA ARG A 693 5.83 -7.48 15.59
C ARG A 693 6.06 -8.55 16.66
N SER A 694 6.16 -9.82 16.29
CA SER A 694 6.29 -10.91 17.27
C SER A 694 7.60 -10.78 18.07
N ARG A 695 8.67 -10.35 17.40
CA ARG A 695 9.98 -10.03 18.01
C ARG A 695 9.90 -8.84 18.96
N PHE A 696 9.27 -7.74 18.53
CA PHE A 696 9.02 -6.59 19.39
C PHE A 696 8.23 -6.99 20.64
N LEU A 697 7.18 -7.81 20.51
CA LEU A 697 6.38 -8.28 21.64
C LEU A 697 7.20 -9.13 22.62
N GLN A 698 8.10 -9.97 22.13
CA GLN A 698 9.02 -10.73 22.97
C GLN A 698 9.89 -9.78 23.81
N LEU A 699 10.48 -8.76 23.19
CA LEU A 699 11.35 -7.78 23.85
C LEU A 699 10.58 -6.84 24.79
N TYR A 700 9.41 -6.36 24.39
CA TYR A 700 8.53 -5.50 25.20
C TYR A 700 8.19 -6.13 26.55
N HIS A 701 7.85 -7.42 26.55
CA HIS A 701 7.51 -8.15 27.76
C HIS A 701 8.72 -8.60 28.61
N THR A 702 9.93 -8.21 28.22
CA THR A 702 11.08 -8.27 29.13
C THR A 702 11.00 -7.20 30.22
N ARG A 703 10.40 -6.04 29.90
CA ARG A 703 10.23 -4.88 30.78
C ARG A 703 8.85 -4.79 31.44
N TYR A 704 7.79 -5.17 30.73
CA TYR A 704 6.41 -5.06 31.21
C TYR A 704 5.77 -6.42 31.46
N LEU A 705 4.82 -6.48 32.40
CA LEU A 705 4.01 -7.67 32.65
C LEU A 705 3.24 -8.04 31.39
N ARG A 706 3.19 -9.35 31.14
CA ARG A 706 2.41 -9.91 30.04
C ARG A 706 0.98 -10.19 30.51
N PRO A 707 -0.05 -9.79 29.76
CA PRO A 707 -1.43 -10.08 30.11
C PRO A 707 -1.70 -11.59 30.21
N VAL A 708 -2.53 -12.00 31.17
CA VAL A 708 -2.93 -13.41 31.35
C VAL A 708 -3.56 -13.99 30.09
N ARG A 709 -4.36 -13.19 29.36
CA ARG A 709 -4.95 -13.61 28.08
C ARG A 709 -3.93 -14.09 27.07
N ASP A 710 -2.75 -13.47 26.99
CA ASP A 710 -1.72 -13.88 26.03
C ASP A 710 -1.17 -15.26 26.41
N HIS A 711 -1.04 -15.56 27.69
CA HIS A 711 -0.66 -16.89 28.16
C HIS A 711 -1.72 -17.93 27.85
N LEU A 712 -3.01 -17.64 28.13
CA LEU A 712 -4.12 -18.54 27.80
C LEU A 712 -4.15 -18.87 26.31
N VAL A 713 -4.13 -17.85 25.46
CA VAL A 713 -4.12 -18.00 24.00
C VAL A 713 -2.89 -18.81 23.53
N ALA A 714 -1.70 -18.52 24.05
CA ALA A 714 -0.48 -19.24 23.66
C ALA A 714 -0.47 -20.72 24.10
N THR A 715 -1.31 -21.10 25.07
CA THR A 715 -1.44 -22.48 25.56
C THR A 715 -2.72 -23.18 25.10
N VAL A 716 -3.51 -22.57 24.21
CA VAL A 716 -4.78 -23.14 23.72
C VAL A 716 -4.61 -24.53 23.14
N GLU A 717 -3.50 -24.75 22.44
CA GLU A 717 -3.18 -26.02 21.79
C GLU A 717 -2.83 -27.13 22.81
N THR A 718 -2.61 -26.79 24.09
CA THR A 718 -2.34 -27.75 25.16
C THR A 718 -3.61 -28.15 25.90
N TYR A 719 -4.51 -27.20 26.19
CA TYR A 719 -5.72 -27.49 26.97
C TYR A 719 -6.93 -27.85 26.11
N ALA A 720 -7.03 -27.38 24.85
CA ALA A 720 -8.17 -27.69 23.97
C ALA A 720 -8.36 -29.21 23.75
N PRO A 721 -7.29 -30.02 23.54
CA PRO A 721 -7.41 -31.47 23.45
C PRO A 721 -7.99 -32.11 24.73
N LEU A 722 -7.63 -31.58 25.90
CA LEU A 722 -8.11 -32.07 27.19
C LEU A 722 -9.59 -31.74 27.38
N MET A 723 -9.98 -30.50 27.06
CA MET A 723 -11.38 -30.06 27.16
C MET A 723 -12.29 -30.79 26.16
N ALA A 724 -11.77 -31.13 24.97
CA ALA A 724 -12.49 -31.86 23.92
C ALA A 724 -12.87 -33.30 24.29
N ARG A 725 -12.35 -33.84 25.42
CA ARG A 725 -12.79 -35.14 25.98
C ARG A 725 -14.20 -35.07 26.58
N ALA A 726 -14.61 -33.90 27.06
CA ALA A 726 -15.93 -33.65 27.66
C ALA A 726 -16.54 -32.32 27.15
N PRO A 727 -16.77 -32.18 25.83
CA PRO A 727 -17.06 -30.88 25.21
C PRO A 727 -18.38 -30.29 25.71
N LYS A 728 -19.41 -31.11 25.97
CA LYS A 728 -20.71 -30.65 26.51
C LYS A 728 -20.55 -29.99 27.89
N THR A 729 -19.73 -30.58 28.76
CA THR A 729 -19.47 -30.05 30.11
C THR A 729 -18.76 -28.71 30.04
N PHE A 730 -17.67 -28.61 29.28
CA PHE A 730 -16.94 -27.34 29.15
C PHE A 730 -17.77 -26.27 28.44
N ASN A 731 -18.52 -26.63 27.39
CA ASN A 731 -19.42 -25.69 26.72
C ASN A 731 -20.50 -25.16 27.66
N PHE A 732 -21.06 -25.99 28.53
CA PHE A 732 -22.02 -25.55 29.55
C PHE A 732 -21.41 -24.46 30.43
N PHE A 733 -20.21 -24.66 30.98
CA PHE A 733 -19.55 -23.66 31.83
C PHE A 733 -19.14 -22.40 31.06
N ILE A 734 -18.55 -22.52 29.87
CA ILE A 734 -18.13 -21.38 29.05
C ILE A 734 -19.31 -20.51 28.65
N ASN A 735 -20.49 -21.10 28.43
CA ASN A 735 -21.68 -20.38 28.01
C ASN A 735 -22.41 -19.68 29.18
N GLN A 736 -22.04 -19.94 30.45
CA GLN A 736 -22.71 -19.31 31.58
C GLN A 736 -22.48 -17.78 31.58
N PRO A 737 -23.52 -16.95 31.81
CA PRO A 737 -23.40 -15.50 31.83
C PRO A 737 -22.33 -14.98 32.82
N MET A 738 -22.24 -15.60 34.00
CA MET A 738 -21.24 -15.25 35.01
C MET A 738 -19.81 -15.48 34.51
N VAL A 739 -19.54 -16.62 33.85
CA VAL A 739 -18.22 -16.95 33.31
C VAL A 739 -17.85 -16.02 32.16
N ARG A 740 -18.80 -15.74 31.26
CA ARG A 740 -18.62 -14.77 30.17
C ARG A 740 -18.30 -13.38 30.70
N ASN A 741 -19.01 -12.92 31.72
CA ASN A 741 -18.77 -11.63 32.35
C ASN A 741 -17.39 -11.58 33.05
N LEU A 742 -17.01 -12.66 33.75
CA LEU A 742 -15.70 -12.78 34.38
C LEU A 742 -14.57 -12.74 33.33
N ALA A 743 -14.71 -13.49 32.23
CA ALA A 743 -13.75 -13.50 31.12
C ALA A 743 -13.63 -12.10 30.48
N LYS A 744 -14.76 -11.41 30.27
CA LYS A 744 -14.79 -10.04 29.75
C LYS A 744 -14.05 -9.07 30.69
N LYS A 745 -14.33 -9.13 32.00
CA LYS A 745 -13.82 -8.16 32.99
C LYS A 745 -12.36 -8.41 33.40
N HIS A 746 -11.95 -9.66 33.59
CA HIS A 746 -10.64 -10.00 34.17
C HIS A 746 -9.63 -10.52 33.14
N ILE A 747 -10.09 -11.20 32.09
CA ILE A 747 -9.22 -11.72 31.01
C ILE A 747 -9.19 -10.74 29.83
N GLY A 748 -10.29 -10.00 29.60
CA GLY A 748 -10.43 -9.09 28.47
C GLY A 748 -10.76 -9.82 27.17
N MET A 749 -11.50 -10.93 27.26
CA MET A 749 -11.94 -11.73 26.11
C MET A 749 -13.47 -11.78 26.02
N VAL A 750 -13.99 -11.77 24.79
CA VAL A 750 -15.41 -11.84 24.45
C VAL A 750 -15.67 -12.96 23.45
N ASP A 751 -16.91 -13.46 23.44
CA ASP A 751 -17.40 -14.49 22.52
C ASP A 751 -16.48 -15.71 22.43
N LEU A 752 -16.09 -16.26 23.58
CA LEU A 752 -15.20 -17.43 23.63
C LEU A 752 -15.76 -18.58 22.76
N PRO A 753 -14.96 -19.17 21.87
CA PRO A 753 -15.43 -20.21 20.97
C PRO A 753 -15.82 -21.47 21.77
N LEU A 754 -16.91 -22.10 21.34
CA LEU A 754 -17.40 -23.36 21.92
C LEU A 754 -16.75 -24.55 21.21
N LEU A 755 -16.45 -25.60 21.97
CA LEU A 755 -15.92 -26.85 21.43
C LEU A 755 -16.97 -27.56 20.60
N SER A 756 -16.53 -28.32 19.60
CA SER A 756 -17.41 -29.20 18.83
C SER A 756 -18.00 -30.29 19.71
N ALA A 757 -19.33 -30.44 19.65
CA ALA A 757 -20.08 -31.52 20.26
C ALA A 757 -21.05 -32.06 19.20
N PRO A 758 -20.82 -33.27 18.64
CA PRO A 758 -19.78 -34.25 19.01
C PRO A 758 -18.35 -33.83 18.65
N SER A 759 -17.36 -34.28 19.43
CA SER A 759 -15.93 -34.05 19.14
C SER A 759 -15.45 -34.89 17.95
N LEU A 760 -14.29 -34.55 17.36
CA LEU A 760 -13.75 -35.30 16.22
C LEU A 760 -13.55 -36.79 16.54
N GLN A 761 -13.02 -37.10 17.73
CA GLN A 761 -12.86 -38.48 18.18
C GLN A 761 -14.21 -39.20 18.27
N GLN A 762 -15.26 -38.53 18.76
CA GLN A 762 -16.61 -39.08 18.83
C GLN A 762 -17.22 -39.32 17.44
N GLN A 763 -16.92 -38.45 16.47
CA GLN A 763 -17.38 -38.60 15.09
C GLN A 763 -16.67 -39.73 14.32
N LEU A 764 -15.45 -40.09 14.73
CA LEU A 764 -14.62 -41.11 14.07
C LEU A 764 -14.51 -42.42 14.85
N VAL A 765 -15.34 -42.64 15.89
CA VAL A 765 -15.34 -43.89 16.64
C VAL A 765 -15.62 -45.06 15.69
N GLY A 766 -14.72 -46.05 15.68
CA GLY A 766 -14.84 -47.23 14.80
C GLY A 766 -14.48 -46.97 13.33
N HIS A 767 -14.08 -45.76 12.96
CA HIS A 767 -13.69 -45.43 11.59
C HIS A 767 -12.27 -45.93 11.28
N PRO A 768 -12.00 -46.56 10.11
CA PRO A 768 -10.67 -47.06 9.75
C PRO A 768 -9.55 -46.00 9.72
N SER A 769 -9.93 -44.74 9.57
CA SER A 769 -9.04 -43.57 9.56
C SER A 769 -8.55 -43.16 10.96
N ALA A 770 -9.19 -43.65 12.02
CA ALA A 770 -8.84 -43.33 13.39
C ALA A 770 -7.85 -44.37 13.96
N ASN A 771 -6.89 -43.89 14.77
CA ASN A 771 -5.99 -44.72 15.60
C ASN A 771 -4.95 -45.57 14.85
N MET A 772 -4.59 -45.23 13.61
CA MET A 772 -3.47 -45.89 12.92
C MET A 772 -2.13 -45.40 13.48
N THR A 773 -1.23 -46.32 13.85
CA THR A 773 0.09 -45.97 14.39
C THR A 773 1.10 -45.73 13.27
N LEU A 774 2.21 -45.05 13.60
CA LEU A 774 3.29 -44.82 12.63
C LEU A 774 3.88 -46.13 12.12
N GLU A 775 4.07 -47.11 13.01
CA GLU A 775 4.60 -48.44 12.65
C GLU A 775 3.68 -49.18 11.68
N GLN A 776 2.36 -48.99 11.81
CA GLN A 776 1.37 -49.55 10.88
C GLN A 776 1.46 -48.88 9.50
N LEU A 777 1.68 -47.56 9.44
CA LEU A 777 1.87 -46.83 8.20
C LEU A 777 3.19 -47.21 7.49
N GLU A 778 4.27 -47.39 8.26
CA GLU A 778 5.58 -47.80 7.73
C GLU A 778 5.50 -49.17 7.03
N ARG A 779 4.72 -50.11 7.60
CA ARG A 779 4.50 -51.47 7.09
C ARG A 779 3.58 -51.56 5.86
N MET A 780 2.94 -50.48 5.45
CA MET A 780 2.07 -50.49 4.26
C MET A 780 2.87 -50.75 2.98
N SER A 781 2.28 -51.51 2.06
CA SER A 781 2.86 -51.72 0.73
C SER A 781 2.91 -50.42 -0.07
N ALA A 782 3.73 -50.36 -1.12
CA ALA A 782 3.81 -49.18 -1.98
C ALA A 782 2.45 -48.81 -2.60
N GLU A 783 1.66 -49.80 -3.01
CA GLU A 783 0.30 -49.57 -3.55
C GLU A 783 -0.65 -49.01 -2.50
N GLN A 784 -0.58 -49.53 -1.27
CA GLN A 784 -1.38 -49.01 -0.16
C GLN A 784 -0.99 -47.56 0.17
N LYS A 785 0.31 -47.24 0.18
CA LYS A 785 0.81 -45.88 0.40
C LYS A 785 0.32 -44.93 -0.70
N ALA A 786 0.35 -45.35 -1.96
CA ALA A 786 -0.13 -44.55 -3.09
C ALA A 786 -1.64 -44.22 -3.04
N LYS A 787 -2.45 -45.03 -2.35
CA LYS A 787 -3.89 -44.79 -2.13
C LYS A 787 -4.18 -44.04 -0.84
N THR A 788 -3.19 -43.76 0.01
CA THR A 788 -3.39 -43.18 1.34
C THR A 788 -3.15 -41.68 1.36
N VAL A 789 -4.02 -40.95 2.06
CA VAL A 789 -3.85 -39.52 2.33
C VAL A 789 -3.81 -39.26 3.84
N LEU A 790 -2.84 -38.47 4.28
CA LEU A 790 -2.62 -38.18 5.69
C LEU A 790 -3.23 -36.84 6.08
N VAL A 791 -4.19 -36.85 7.01
CA VAL A 791 -4.87 -35.65 7.50
C VAL A 791 -4.09 -35.07 8.68
N VAL A 792 -3.46 -33.91 8.46
CA VAL A 792 -2.73 -33.17 9.49
C VAL A 792 -3.72 -32.35 10.31
N GLN A 793 -3.82 -32.66 11.61
CA GLN A 793 -4.74 -31.96 12.51
C GLN A 793 -4.27 -30.54 12.84
N ASP A 794 -5.24 -29.66 13.07
CA ASP A 794 -5.02 -28.30 13.56
C ASP A 794 -5.91 -28.00 14.78
N PRO A 795 -5.47 -27.14 15.70
CA PRO A 795 -6.14 -26.97 17.00
C PRO A 795 -7.51 -26.30 16.89
N PHE A 796 -7.83 -25.61 15.80
CA PHE A 796 -9.08 -24.89 15.67
C PHE A 796 -10.12 -25.73 14.96
N THR A 797 -9.79 -26.28 13.79
CA THR A 797 -10.71 -27.12 13.05
C THR A 797 -10.95 -28.45 13.78
N SER A 798 -9.93 -29.10 14.35
CA SER A 798 -10.13 -30.40 15.01
C SER A 798 -10.95 -30.34 16.31
N TYR A 799 -10.92 -29.22 17.04
CA TYR A 799 -11.57 -29.11 18.37
C TYR A 799 -12.77 -28.17 18.41
N TYR A 800 -12.81 -27.14 17.55
CA TYR A 800 -13.89 -26.15 17.53
C TYR A 800 -14.77 -26.24 16.27
N ASP A 801 -14.31 -26.88 15.20
CA ASP A 801 -15.07 -27.10 13.95
C ASP A 801 -14.88 -28.53 13.40
N ALA A 802 -14.97 -29.52 14.30
CA ALA A 802 -14.56 -30.91 14.07
C ALA A 802 -15.25 -31.56 12.87
N ARG A 803 -16.47 -31.11 12.55
CA ARG A 803 -17.26 -31.61 11.42
C ARG A 803 -16.53 -31.41 10.09
N VAL A 804 -15.79 -30.31 9.91
CA VAL A 804 -15.07 -30.06 8.65
C VAL A 804 -13.98 -31.10 8.42
N VAL A 805 -13.27 -31.53 9.48
CA VAL A 805 -12.24 -32.58 9.37
C VAL A 805 -12.89 -33.94 9.08
N ALA A 806 -14.02 -34.26 9.74
CA ALA A 806 -14.76 -35.49 9.46
C ALA A 806 -15.32 -35.52 8.03
N ASP A 807 -15.83 -34.40 7.52
CA ASP A 807 -16.32 -34.28 6.15
C ASP A 807 -15.17 -34.35 5.13
N PHE A 808 -13.96 -33.87 5.47
CA PHE A 808 -12.77 -34.06 4.61
C PHE A 808 -12.36 -35.53 4.50
N ILE A 809 -12.40 -36.29 5.61
CA ILE A 809 -12.16 -37.74 5.60
C ILE A 809 -13.15 -38.42 4.65
N ARG A 810 -14.45 -38.13 4.78
CA ARG A 810 -15.48 -38.68 3.88
C ARG A 810 -15.28 -38.30 2.42
N LEU A 811 -14.88 -37.05 2.16
CA LEU A 811 -14.58 -36.59 0.81
C LEU A 811 -13.42 -37.39 0.20
N ALA A 812 -12.34 -37.61 0.96
CA ALA A 812 -11.22 -38.41 0.49
C ALA A 812 -11.63 -39.86 0.16
N GLU A 813 -12.50 -40.47 0.97
CA GLU A 813 -13.03 -41.82 0.72
C GLU A 813 -13.86 -41.89 -0.56
N LYS A 814 -14.72 -40.89 -0.80
CA LYS A 814 -15.50 -40.80 -2.05
C LYS A 814 -14.61 -40.65 -3.28
N LEU A 815 -13.46 -40.00 -3.14
CA LEU A 815 -12.45 -39.89 -4.19
C LEU A 815 -11.57 -41.16 -4.32
N GLY A 816 -11.94 -42.25 -3.63
CA GLY A 816 -11.23 -43.53 -3.70
C GLY A 816 -9.91 -43.57 -2.92
N ARG A 817 -9.67 -42.60 -2.04
CA ARG A 817 -8.47 -42.52 -1.20
C ARG A 817 -8.76 -43.04 0.20
N ARG A 818 -7.72 -43.55 0.86
CA ARG A 818 -7.77 -44.01 2.25
C ARG A 818 -7.25 -42.89 3.16
N PRO A 819 -8.12 -42.11 3.81
CA PRO A 819 -7.67 -41.10 4.76
C PRO A 819 -7.19 -41.72 6.06
N VAL A 820 -6.10 -41.18 6.61
CA VAL A 820 -5.59 -41.49 7.95
C VAL A 820 -5.42 -40.20 8.73
N LEU A 821 -6.07 -40.11 9.90
CA LEU A 821 -5.94 -38.95 10.77
C LEU A 821 -4.65 -39.06 11.60
N LEU A 822 -3.71 -38.16 11.37
CA LEU A 822 -2.46 -38.14 12.14
C LEU A 822 -2.70 -37.71 13.59
N PRO A 823 -1.87 -38.15 14.55
CA PRO A 823 -1.91 -37.64 15.92
C PRO A 823 -1.80 -36.11 15.96
N PHE A 824 -2.56 -35.48 16.87
CA PHE A 824 -2.51 -34.04 17.05
C PHE A 824 -1.13 -33.61 17.58
N SER A 825 -0.44 -32.74 16.84
CA SER A 825 0.76 -32.03 17.30
C SER A 825 0.49 -30.52 17.32
N PRO A 826 0.84 -29.80 18.40
CA PRO A 826 0.71 -28.35 18.43
C PRO A 826 1.46 -27.66 17.27
N ASN A 827 0.80 -26.73 16.60
CA ASN A 827 1.36 -25.92 15.53
C ASN A 827 2.17 -24.74 16.09
N GLY A 828 1.74 -24.13 17.19
CA GLY A 828 2.42 -22.99 17.82
C GLY A 828 2.10 -21.62 17.22
N LYS A 829 1.22 -21.49 16.22
CA LYS A 829 0.84 -20.19 15.62
C LYS A 829 0.41 -19.17 16.68
N ALA A 830 -0.38 -19.60 17.68
CA ALA A 830 -0.81 -18.72 18.77
C ALA A 830 0.37 -18.20 19.61
N GLN A 831 1.41 -19.02 19.80
CA GLN A 831 2.65 -18.62 20.49
C GLN A 831 3.40 -17.57 19.68
N HIS A 832 3.53 -17.77 18.36
CA HIS A 832 4.18 -16.81 17.45
C HIS A 832 3.46 -15.47 17.45
N ILE A 833 2.14 -15.45 17.22
CA ILE A 833 1.33 -14.22 17.17
C ILE A 833 1.40 -13.44 18.49
N LYS A 834 1.54 -14.11 19.63
CA LYS A 834 1.69 -13.46 20.93
C LYS A 834 3.14 -13.11 21.29
N GLY A 835 4.13 -13.44 20.45
CA GLY A 835 5.54 -13.12 20.68
C GLY A 835 6.18 -13.99 21.78
N PHE A 836 5.78 -15.26 21.88
CA PHE A 836 6.47 -16.28 22.67
C PHE A 836 7.44 -17.07 21.78
N LEU A 837 8.38 -16.39 21.11
CA LEU A 837 9.18 -16.99 20.03
C LEU A 837 10.04 -18.15 20.50
N ASN A 838 10.59 -18.11 21.72
CA ASN A 838 11.34 -19.23 22.27
C ASN A 838 10.45 -20.49 22.49
N ARG A 839 9.19 -20.31 22.89
CA ARG A 839 8.24 -21.44 23.01
C ARG A 839 7.81 -21.93 21.62
N PHE A 840 7.60 -21.00 20.70
CA PHE A 840 7.26 -21.29 19.31
C PHE A 840 8.36 -22.12 18.66
N ALA A 841 9.64 -21.71 18.75
CA ALA A 841 10.76 -22.44 18.18
C ALA A 841 10.86 -23.87 18.71
N LYS A 842 10.63 -24.10 20.01
CA LYS A 842 10.58 -25.46 20.60
C LYS A 842 9.41 -26.28 20.04
N THR A 843 8.23 -25.68 19.97
CA THR A 843 7.02 -26.33 19.42
C THR A 843 7.23 -26.67 17.94
N ALA A 844 7.73 -25.71 17.16
CA ALA A 844 8.02 -25.85 15.75
C ALA A 844 9.08 -26.93 15.50
N LYS A 845 10.14 -26.99 16.31
CA LYS A 845 11.16 -28.04 16.21
C LYS A 845 10.54 -29.43 16.41
N LYS A 846 9.81 -29.63 17.51
CA LYS A 846 9.14 -30.91 17.80
C LYS A 846 8.17 -31.33 16.69
N THR A 847 7.35 -30.40 16.20
CA THR A 847 6.39 -30.68 15.13
C THR A 847 7.08 -30.91 13.79
N SER A 848 8.19 -30.21 13.50
CA SER A 848 9.00 -30.44 12.31
C SER A 848 9.63 -31.83 12.34
N GLU A 849 10.22 -32.25 13.46
CA GLU A 849 10.77 -33.60 13.62
C GLU A 849 9.70 -34.67 13.36
N PHE A 850 8.48 -34.48 13.89
CA PHE A 850 7.35 -35.37 13.62
C PHE A 850 6.97 -35.38 12.13
N LEU A 851 6.76 -34.22 11.51
CA LEU A 851 6.31 -34.13 10.11
C LEU A 851 7.38 -34.62 9.12
N ASN A 852 8.67 -34.45 9.41
CA ASN A 852 9.74 -35.02 8.59
C ASN A 852 9.74 -36.56 8.63
N ARG A 853 9.49 -37.17 9.79
CA ARG A 853 9.34 -38.63 9.89
C ARG A 853 8.16 -39.13 9.06
N ILE A 854 7.06 -38.38 9.05
CA ILE A 854 5.89 -38.70 8.24
C ILE A 854 6.17 -38.49 6.75
N ALA A 855 6.90 -37.43 6.38
CA ALA A 855 7.26 -37.13 4.98
C ALA A 855 8.07 -38.27 4.34
N ALA A 856 8.91 -38.95 5.11
CA ALA A 856 9.68 -40.12 4.64
C ALA A 856 8.82 -41.29 4.15
N LEU A 857 7.52 -41.30 4.47
CA LEU A 857 6.59 -42.32 4.00
C LEU A 857 6.11 -42.09 2.56
N GLY A 858 6.36 -40.92 1.97
CA GLY A 858 5.98 -40.58 0.59
C GLY A 858 4.48 -40.42 0.35
N MET A 859 3.67 -40.28 1.40
CA MET A 859 2.21 -40.08 1.31
C MET A 859 1.86 -38.58 1.42
N PRO A 860 0.85 -38.09 0.67
CA PRO A 860 0.44 -36.69 0.74
C PRO A 860 -0.10 -36.34 2.14
N MET A 861 0.43 -35.26 2.71
CA MET A 861 -0.06 -34.67 3.97
C MET A 861 -0.95 -33.46 3.65
N VAL A 862 -2.16 -33.43 4.17
CA VAL A 862 -3.15 -32.38 3.88
C VAL A 862 -3.67 -31.77 5.18
N GLY A 863 -3.64 -30.44 5.27
CA GLY A 863 -4.24 -29.68 6.35
C GLY A 863 -5.43 -28.84 5.88
N VAL A 864 -6.39 -28.61 6.77
CA VAL A 864 -7.66 -27.96 6.43
C VAL A 864 -7.59 -26.43 6.56
N ASP A 865 -7.13 -25.90 7.70
CA ASP A 865 -7.11 -24.45 7.88
C ASP A 865 -5.89 -23.78 7.20
N PRO A 866 -6.09 -22.81 6.30
CA PRO A 866 -4.99 -22.19 5.58
C PRO A 866 -3.97 -21.46 6.45
N ALA A 867 -4.39 -20.81 7.53
CA ALA A 867 -3.48 -20.04 8.37
C ALA A 867 -2.48 -20.94 9.12
N LEU A 868 -2.89 -22.18 9.42
CA LEU A 868 -2.08 -23.16 10.15
C LEU A 868 -1.17 -23.93 9.19
N VAL A 869 -1.66 -24.31 8.00
CA VAL A 869 -0.83 -24.96 6.97
C VAL A 869 0.29 -24.02 6.49
N LEU A 870 -0.04 -22.77 6.20
CA LEU A 870 0.95 -21.80 5.72
C LEU A 870 1.99 -21.43 6.81
N CYS A 871 1.66 -21.61 8.10
CA CYS A 871 2.62 -21.48 9.20
C CYS A 871 3.82 -22.40 9.06
N TYR A 872 3.61 -23.63 8.57
CA TYR A 872 4.68 -24.60 8.35
C TYR A 872 5.63 -24.22 7.21
N ARG A 873 5.18 -23.38 6.28
CA ARG A 873 5.94 -22.96 5.09
C ARG A 873 6.79 -21.72 5.37
N ASP A 874 6.28 -20.83 6.22
CA ASP A 874 6.84 -19.50 6.41
C ASP A 874 7.45 -19.33 7.82
N GLU A 875 6.64 -19.22 8.87
CA GLU A 875 7.18 -18.98 10.22
C GLU A 875 8.09 -20.10 10.75
N TYR A 876 7.85 -21.35 10.36
CA TYR A 876 8.74 -22.47 10.70
C TYR A 876 10.12 -22.31 10.04
N LYS A 877 10.16 -21.86 8.78
CA LYS A 877 11.41 -21.59 8.05
C LYS A 877 12.18 -20.46 8.72
N LEU A 878 11.51 -19.39 9.12
CA LEU A 878 12.12 -18.28 9.85
C LEU A 878 12.65 -18.70 11.23
N ALA A 879 11.94 -19.54 11.96
CA ALA A 879 12.32 -19.93 13.32
C ALA A 879 13.41 -21.01 13.39
N LEU A 880 13.47 -21.92 12.41
CA LEU A 880 14.33 -23.10 12.47
C LEU A 880 15.44 -23.11 11.39
N GLY A 881 15.30 -22.33 10.31
CA GLY A 881 16.19 -22.40 9.16
C GLY A 881 16.28 -23.82 8.61
N GLU A 882 17.51 -24.30 8.39
CA GLU A 882 17.78 -25.67 7.91
C GLU A 882 17.24 -26.77 8.86
N GLN A 883 17.11 -26.50 10.16
CA GLN A 883 16.58 -27.49 11.13
C GLN A 883 15.08 -27.76 10.95
N ARG A 884 14.39 -27.00 10.08
CA ARG A 884 12.99 -27.26 9.71
C ARG A 884 12.85 -28.60 8.99
N GLY A 885 13.85 -29.01 8.21
CA GLY A 885 13.79 -30.19 7.34
C GLY A 885 12.88 -30.01 6.11
N ASP A 886 12.61 -31.10 5.40
CA ASP A 886 11.94 -31.12 4.10
C ASP A 886 10.63 -31.92 4.13
N PHE A 887 9.60 -31.34 4.75
CA PHE A 887 8.23 -31.85 4.71
C PHE A 887 7.28 -30.89 3.97
N HIS A 888 6.23 -31.41 3.34
CA HIS A 888 5.21 -30.58 2.68
C HIS A 888 3.81 -30.96 3.15
N VAL A 889 3.13 -29.98 3.77
CA VAL A 889 1.70 -30.09 4.08
C VAL A 889 0.94 -29.25 3.06
N LEU A 890 0.09 -29.90 2.28
CA LEU A 890 -0.76 -29.31 1.25
C LEU A 890 -2.04 -28.74 1.88
N LEU A 891 -2.57 -27.68 1.29
CA LEU A 891 -3.95 -27.29 1.50
C LEU A 891 -4.89 -28.25 0.78
N VAL A 892 -6.15 -28.26 1.19
CA VAL A 892 -7.19 -29.10 0.58
C VAL A 892 -7.31 -28.86 -0.92
N ASN A 893 -7.28 -27.61 -1.39
CA ASN A 893 -7.33 -27.28 -2.82
C ASN A 893 -6.09 -27.74 -3.59
N GLU A 894 -4.89 -27.60 -3.01
CA GLU A 894 -3.66 -28.05 -3.68
C GLU A 894 -3.67 -29.57 -3.86
N TRP A 895 -4.10 -30.30 -2.84
CA TRP A 895 -4.25 -31.75 -2.93
C TRP A 895 -5.37 -32.15 -3.91
N LEU A 896 -6.56 -31.58 -3.80
CA LEU A 896 -7.67 -31.87 -4.72
C LEU A 896 -7.29 -31.61 -6.18
N ALA A 897 -6.53 -30.55 -6.46
CA ALA A 897 -6.04 -30.25 -7.82
C ALA A 897 -5.06 -31.30 -8.36
N GLN A 898 -4.31 -32.00 -7.50
CA GLN A 898 -3.44 -33.12 -7.89
C GLN A 898 -4.25 -34.41 -8.13
N GLU A 899 -5.36 -34.57 -7.42
CA GLU A 899 -6.24 -35.74 -7.51
C GLU A 899 -7.14 -35.74 -8.74
N ILE A 900 -7.60 -34.55 -9.17
CA ILE A 900 -8.43 -34.40 -10.36
C ILE A 900 -7.56 -34.34 -11.62
N ASN A 901 -7.77 -35.27 -12.55
CA ASN A 901 -7.06 -35.33 -13.83
C ASN A 901 -7.90 -34.69 -14.95
N ALA A 902 -7.28 -34.02 -15.92
CA ALA A 902 -7.90 -33.11 -16.89
C ALA A 902 -8.87 -33.73 -17.93
N ARG A 903 -9.40 -34.95 -17.71
CA ARG A 903 -10.16 -35.71 -18.72
C ARG A 903 -11.66 -35.77 -18.53
N LEU A 904 -12.20 -35.36 -17.38
CA LEU A 904 -13.65 -35.30 -17.17
C LEU A 904 -14.05 -33.84 -16.95
N SER A 905 -14.51 -33.17 -18.01
CA SER A 905 -15.28 -31.94 -17.87
C SER A 905 -16.75 -32.32 -17.91
N VAL A 906 -17.36 -32.47 -16.73
CA VAL A 906 -18.82 -32.50 -16.65
C VAL A 906 -19.33 -31.10 -17.01
N GLU A 907 -20.42 -31.03 -17.77
CA GLU A 907 -21.03 -29.74 -18.12
C GLU A 907 -21.42 -29.00 -16.83
N VAL A 908 -20.91 -27.77 -16.68
CA VAL A 908 -21.16 -26.95 -15.50
C VAL A 908 -22.60 -26.45 -15.55
N SER A 909 -23.40 -26.80 -14.54
CA SER A 909 -24.82 -26.44 -14.50
C SER A 909 -25.29 -26.06 -13.07
N GLY A 910 -26.48 -25.46 -12.98
CA GLY A 910 -27.08 -25.03 -11.71
C GLY A 910 -26.63 -23.64 -11.24
N GLU A 911 -27.23 -23.16 -10.13
CA GLU A 911 -26.86 -21.85 -9.58
C GLU A 911 -25.43 -21.88 -8.99
N PRO A 912 -24.72 -20.74 -8.96
CA PRO A 912 -23.35 -20.68 -8.45
C PRO A 912 -23.25 -20.85 -6.93
N TRP A 913 -22.11 -21.39 -6.52
CA TRP A 913 -21.57 -21.27 -5.18
C TRP A 913 -20.69 -20.02 -5.09
N TYR A 914 -20.56 -19.43 -3.90
CA TYR A 914 -19.83 -18.19 -3.70
C TYR A 914 -18.66 -18.37 -2.76
N PHE A 915 -17.44 -18.13 -3.26
CA PHE A 915 -16.19 -18.36 -2.54
C PHE A 915 -15.68 -17.10 -1.86
N PHE A 916 -15.53 -17.17 -0.54
CA PHE A 916 -14.91 -16.16 0.31
C PHE A 916 -13.56 -16.68 0.78
N GLY A 917 -12.52 -16.42 -0.01
CA GLY A 917 -11.16 -16.90 0.26
C GLY A 917 -10.60 -16.37 1.59
N HIS A 918 -9.84 -17.20 2.30
CA HIS A 918 -9.20 -16.76 3.54
C HIS A 918 -8.09 -15.75 3.23
N CYS A 919 -7.98 -14.66 4.00
CA CYS A 919 -7.06 -13.57 3.67
C CYS A 919 -5.58 -14.02 3.56
N THR A 920 -5.12 -14.97 4.39
CA THR A 920 -3.77 -15.55 4.27
C THR A 920 -3.63 -16.49 3.08
N GLU A 921 -4.69 -17.21 2.70
CA GLU A 921 -4.70 -18.12 1.55
C GLU A 921 -4.57 -17.33 0.24
N VAL A 922 -5.46 -16.36 0.00
CA VAL A 922 -5.45 -15.55 -1.23
C VAL A 922 -4.22 -14.65 -1.34
N THR A 923 -3.57 -14.36 -0.22
CA THR A 923 -2.33 -13.57 -0.16
C THR A 923 -1.11 -14.41 -0.50
N ALA A 924 -1.00 -15.61 0.09
CA ALA A 924 0.16 -16.50 -0.09
C ALA A 924 0.06 -17.34 -1.37
N LEU A 925 -1.18 -17.64 -1.80
CA LEU A 925 -1.52 -18.40 -3.01
C LEU A 925 -2.60 -17.65 -3.81
N PRO A 926 -2.24 -16.58 -4.54
CA PRO A 926 -3.19 -15.82 -5.37
C PRO A 926 -3.96 -16.66 -6.40
N GLY A 927 -3.43 -17.81 -6.82
CA GLY A 927 -4.11 -18.76 -7.70
C GLY A 927 -5.17 -19.63 -7.03
N ALA A 928 -5.30 -19.59 -5.69
CA ALA A 928 -6.24 -20.44 -4.97
C ALA A 928 -7.71 -20.28 -5.40
N PRO A 929 -8.25 -19.06 -5.64
CA PRO A 929 -9.63 -18.91 -6.13
C PRO A 929 -9.86 -19.60 -7.48
N ALA A 930 -8.92 -19.45 -8.43
CA ALA A 930 -9.00 -20.11 -9.73
C ALA A 930 -8.89 -21.63 -9.60
N GLN A 931 -8.02 -22.12 -8.71
CA GLN A 931 -7.90 -23.54 -8.42
C GLN A 931 -9.19 -24.11 -7.82
N TRP A 932 -9.82 -23.42 -6.85
CA TRP A 932 -11.12 -23.81 -6.31
C TRP A 932 -12.21 -23.81 -7.39
N ALA A 933 -12.23 -22.81 -8.27
CA ALA A 933 -13.19 -22.77 -9.37
C ALA A 933 -13.01 -23.95 -10.34
N ALA A 934 -11.78 -24.30 -10.69
CA ALA A 934 -11.48 -25.46 -11.53
C ALA A 934 -11.89 -26.78 -10.86
N ILE A 935 -11.67 -26.92 -9.55
CA ILE A 935 -12.12 -28.10 -8.79
C ILE A 935 -13.65 -28.24 -8.82
N PHE A 936 -14.39 -27.16 -8.58
CA PHE A 936 -15.86 -27.19 -8.64
C PHE A 936 -16.37 -27.51 -10.05
N ALA A 937 -15.75 -26.90 -11.08
CA ALA A 937 -16.09 -27.14 -12.47
C ALA A 937 -15.89 -28.60 -12.89
N HIS A 938 -14.83 -29.26 -12.39
CA HIS A 938 -14.59 -30.68 -12.64
C HIS A 938 -15.76 -31.57 -12.18
N PHE A 939 -16.43 -31.20 -11.09
CA PHE A 939 -17.61 -31.89 -10.56
C PHE A 939 -18.95 -31.28 -11.05
N GLY A 940 -18.93 -30.50 -12.14
CA GLY A 940 -20.14 -29.94 -12.77
C GLY A 940 -20.77 -28.75 -12.05
N ALA A 941 -20.09 -28.16 -11.05
CA ALA A 941 -20.60 -27.03 -10.26
C ALA A 941 -19.90 -25.71 -10.60
N LYS A 942 -20.64 -24.61 -10.59
CA LYS A 942 -20.09 -23.26 -10.76
C LYS A 942 -19.66 -22.68 -9.40
N LEU A 943 -18.45 -22.14 -9.30
CA LEU A 943 -17.96 -21.41 -8.12
C LEU A 943 -17.47 -20.02 -8.53
N GLU A 944 -18.06 -18.99 -7.93
CA GLU A 944 -17.72 -17.59 -8.17
C GLU A 944 -16.91 -17.01 -7.02
N ASN A 945 -15.77 -16.41 -7.31
CA ASN A 945 -14.95 -15.74 -6.31
C ASN A 945 -15.59 -14.41 -5.89
N VAL A 946 -15.76 -14.20 -4.58
CA VAL A 946 -16.25 -12.94 -4.02
C VAL A 946 -15.06 -12.14 -3.51
N SER A 947 -14.85 -10.96 -4.11
CA SER A 947 -13.77 -10.05 -3.70
C SER A 947 -14.11 -9.38 -2.37
N VAL A 948 -13.44 -9.83 -1.30
CA VAL A 948 -13.59 -9.31 0.07
C VAL A 948 -12.24 -9.16 0.76
N GLY A 949 -12.18 -8.23 1.72
CA GLY A 949 -11.02 -8.02 2.57
C GLY A 949 -10.92 -9.04 3.71
N CYS A 950 -10.33 -8.63 4.83
CA CYS A 950 -10.29 -9.46 6.03
C CYS A 950 -11.67 -9.53 6.69
N CYS A 951 -12.05 -10.70 7.23
CA CYS A 951 -13.28 -10.86 8.03
C CYS A 951 -13.22 -10.15 9.39
N GLY A 952 -12.07 -9.64 9.82
CA GLY A 952 -11.90 -8.95 11.11
C GLY A 952 -11.63 -9.87 12.30
N MET A 953 -11.59 -11.19 12.14
CA MET A 953 -11.34 -12.13 13.25
C MET A 953 -9.85 -12.44 13.49
N ALA A 954 -9.10 -12.67 12.40
CA ALA A 954 -7.72 -13.19 12.33
C ALA A 954 -7.13 -13.68 13.68
N GLY A 955 -7.22 -15.00 13.92
CA GLY A 955 -6.82 -15.60 15.18
C GLY A 955 -7.74 -15.16 16.32
N THR A 956 -7.18 -14.53 17.36
CA THR A 956 -7.93 -14.06 18.54
C THR A 956 -8.33 -12.59 18.48
N TYR A 957 -8.02 -11.88 17.38
CA TYR A 957 -8.21 -10.42 17.31
C TYR A 957 -9.66 -10.02 17.60
N GLY A 958 -10.63 -10.68 16.97
CA GLY A 958 -12.05 -10.41 17.19
C GLY A 958 -12.59 -10.88 18.55
N HIS A 959 -11.82 -11.65 19.32
CA HIS A 959 -12.16 -12.09 20.67
C HIS A 959 -11.55 -11.20 21.75
N GLU A 960 -10.62 -10.30 21.42
CA GLU A 960 -10.04 -9.37 22.38
C GLU A 960 -10.97 -8.17 22.57
N LEU A 961 -11.36 -7.90 23.82
CA LEU A 961 -12.29 -6.81 24.15
C LEU A 961 -11.81 -5.45 23.61
N THR A 962 -10.50 -5.20 23.63
CA THR A 962 -9.89 -3.96 23.13
C THR A 962 -10.05 -3.77 21.62
N ASN A 963 -10.23 -4.86 20.88
CA ASN A 963 -10.28 -4.87 19.42
C ASN A 963 -11.69 -5.18 18.88
N HIS A 964 -12.65 -5.47 19.76
CA HIS A 964 -13.96 -5.97 19.38
C HIS A 964 -14.70 -5.03 18.43
N LYS A 965 -14.75 -3.72 18.73
CA LYS A 965 -15.37 -2.71 17.85
C LYS A 965 -14.71 -2.69 16.47
N ASN A 966 -13.38 -2.68 16.43
CA ASN A 966 -12.63 -2.68 15.17
C ASN A 966 -12.84 -3.99 14.39
N SER A 967 -12.96 -5.13 15.06
CA SER A 967 -13.23 -6.42 14.43
C SER A 967 -14.59 -6.44 13.72
N LEU A 968 -15.64 -5.92 14.38
CA LEU A 968 -16.96 -5.78 13.77
C LEU A 968 -16.94 -4.79 12.60
N GLY A 969 -16.33 -3.62 12.79
CA GLY A 969 -16.19 -2.62 11.73
C GLY A 969 -15.41 -3.16 10.51
N ILE A 970 -14.35 -3.95 10.71
CA ILE A 970 -13.61 -4.58 9.60
C ILE A 970 -14.50 -5.54 8.80
N TYR A 971 -15.39 -6.29 9.46
CA TYR A 971 -16.34 -7.15 8.78
C TYR A 971 -17.34 -6.33 7.96
N GLU A 972 -17.84 -5.22 8.51
CA GLU A 972 -18.76 -4.30 7.84
C GLU A 972 -18.18 -3.66 6.57
N LEU A 973 -16.86 -3.43 6.52
CA LEU A 973 -16.19 -2.81 5.37
C LEU A 973 -16.37 -3.55 4.03
N SER A 974 -16.52 -4.89 4.04
CA SER A 974 -16.69 -5.66 2.78
C SER A 974 -17.47 -6.97 2.92
N TRP A 975 -17.31 -7.70 4.02
CA TRP A 975 -17.94 -9.00 4.21
C TRP A 975 -19.45 -8.87 4.42
N HIS A 976 -19.89 -7.93 5.24
CA HIS A 976 -21.31 -7.77 5.56
C HIS A 976 -22.16 -7.49 4.31
N GLN A 977 -21.74 -6.54 3.47
CA GLN A 977 -22.46 -6.20 2.23
C GLN A 977 -22.59 -7.40 1.29
N ALA A 978 -21.51 -8.18 1.13
CA ALA A 978 -21.52 -9.38 0.30
C ALA A 978 -22.44 -10.48 0.88
N MET A 979 -22.47 -10.65 2.22
CA MET A 979 -23.36 -11.60 2.90
C MET A 979 -24.83 -11.23 2.83
N GLN A 980 -25.18 -9.94 2.75
CA GLN A 980 -26.57 -9.51 2.58
C GLN A 980 -27.08 -9.70 1.14
N ARG A 981 -26.19 -9.61 0.14
CA ARG A 981 -26.55 -9.73 -1.28
C ARG A 981 -26.68 -11.18 -1.76
N LEU A 982 -25.93 -12.11 -1.17
CA LEU A 982 -25.77 -13.47 -1.68
C LEU A 982 -26.52 -14.51 -0.82
N PRO A 983 -27.02 -15.62 -1.43
CA PRO A 983 -27.68 -16.69 -0.68
C PRO A 983 -26.69 -17.37 0.27
N ARG A 984 -26.93 -17.25 1.58
CA ARG A 984 -25.97 -17.67 2.63
C ARG A 984 -25.63 -19.16 2.61
N ASN A 985 -26.60 -20.02 2.29
CA ASN A 985 -26.39 -21.48 2.17
C ASN A 985 -25.43 -21.86 1.04
N ARG A 986 -25.21 -20.97 0.06
CA ARG A 986 -24.26 -21.12 -1.05
C ARG A 986 -22.92 -20.43 -0.82
N CYS A 987 -22.79 -19.67 0.27
CA CYS A 987 -21.54 -18.99 0.62
C CYS A 987 -20.57 -19.95 1.31
N LEU A 988 -19.30 -19.91 0.90
CA LEU A 988 -18.26 -20.83 1.32
C LEU A 988 -17.01 -20.09 1.79
N ALA A 989 -16.38 -20.52 2.88
CA ALA A 989 -15.14 -19.93 3.39
C ALA A 989 -14.17 -20.99 3.93
N THR A 990 -12.89 -20.91 3.55
CA THR A 990 -11.84 -21.90 3.88
C THR A 990 -11.32 -21.78 5.31
N GLY A 991 -11.20 -20.57 5.85
CA GLY A 991 -10.64 -20.36 7.20
C GLY A 991 -11.66 -20.48 8.33
N TYR A 992 -11.26 -21.16 9.41
CA TYR A 992 -12.07 -21.30 10.62
C TYR A 992 -12.46 -19.94 11.22
N SER A 993 -11.50 -19.01 11.32
CA SER A 993 -11.75 -17.67 11.86
C SER A 993 -12.81 -16.90 11.06
N CYS A 994 -12.85 -17.04 9.74
CA CYS A 994 -13.86 -16.41 8.89
C CYS A 994 -15.25 -17.01 9.14
N ARG A 995 -15.37 -18.35 9.13
CA ARG A 995 -16.64 -19.04 9.42
C ARG A 995 -17.17 -18.68 10.82
N SER A 996 -16.27 -18.61 11.81
CA SER A 996 -16.59 -18.22 13.18
C SER A 996 -17.09 -16.78 13.28
N GLN A 997 -16.48 -15.84 12.55
CA GLN A 997 -16.94 -14.46 12.50
C GLN A 997 -18.35 -14.34 11.90
N VAL A 998 -18.57 -14.99 10.75
CA VAL A 998 -19.88 -14.99 10.09
C VAL A 998 -20.93 -15.55 11.05
N LYS A 999 -20.65 -16.68 11.72
CA LYS A 999 -21.57 -17.26 12.72
C LYS A 999 -21.85 -16.32 13.89
N ARG A 1000 -20.86 -15.56 14.36
CA ARG A 1000 -21.02 -14.61 15.46
C ARG A 1000 -21.91 -13.43 15.09
N ILE A 1001 -21.79 -12.92 13.86
CA ILE A 1001 -22.50 -11.71 13.41
C ILE A 1001 -23.87 -12.06 12.82
N GLU A 1002 -23.93 -13.05 11.93
CA GLU A 1002 -25.14 -13.42 11.18
C GLU A 1002 -25.99 -14.49 11.91
N GLY A 1003 -25.54 -14.98 13.06
CA GLY A 1003 -26.18 -16.05 13.86
C GLY A 1003 -26.07 -17.46 13.29
N THR A 1004 -25.80 -17.57 11.98
CA THR A 1004 -25.62 -18.83 11.25
C THR A 1004 -24.26 -18.81 10.53
N GLY A 1005 -23.56 -19.95 10.53
CA GLY A 1005 -22.24 -20.06 9.89
C GLY A 1005 -22.33 -20.41 8.40
N VAL A 1006 -21.24 -20.15 7.68
CA VAL A 1006 -21.04 -20.63 6.29
C VAL A 1006 -20.20 -21.90 6.27
N ARG A 1007 -20.27 -22.66 5.17
CA ARG A 1007 -19.59 -23.96 5.03
C ARG A 1007 -18.18 -23.82 4.50
N HIS A 1008 -17.35 -24.84 4.71
CA HIS A 1008 -16.09 -24.97 3.99
C HIS A 1008 -16.35 -25.47 2.55
N PRO A 1009 -15.61 -25.01 1.51
CA PRO A 1009 -15.73 -25.55 0.14
C PRO A 1009 -15.75 -27.08 0.02
N LEU A 1010 -14.83 -27.78 0.70
CA LEU A 1010 -14.84 -29.26 0.80
C LEU A 1010 -16.19 -29.87 1.23
N GLN A 1011 -16.97 -29.21 2.07
CA GLN A 1011 -18.27 -29.74 2.52
C GLN A 1011 -19.33 -29.61 1.42
N ALA A 1012 -19.24 -28.55 0.60
CA ALA A 1012 -20.08 -28.42 -0.58
C ALA A 1012 -19.68 -29.45 -1.65
N LEU A 1013 -18.39 -29.68 -1.86
CA LEU A 1013 -17.92 -30.75 -2.76
C LEU A 1013 -18.41 -32.14 -2.32
N LEU A 1014 -18.37 -32.43 -1.02
CA LEU A 1014 -18.89 -33.69 -0.48
C LEU A 1014 -20.38 -33.89 -0.80
N GLU A 1015 -21.18 -32.82 -0.79
CA GLU A 1015 -22.59 -32.82 -1.18
C GLU A 1015 -22.76 -33.00 -2.70
N ILE A 1016 -21.96 -32.29 -3.50
CA ILE A 1016 -22.01 -32.36 -4.98
C ILE A 1016 -21.69 -33.77 -5.49
N ILE A 1017 -20.73 -34.46 -4.84
CA ILE A 1017 -20.28 -35.78 -5.28
C ILE A 1017 -21.27 -36.90 -4.87
N GLY A 1018 -22.25 -36.62 -4.00
CA GLY A 1018 -23.33 -37.56 -3.62
C GLY A 1018 -23.02 -38.38 -2.39
#